data_AF-D8FFM0-F1
#
_entry.id   AF-D8FFM0-F1
#
_cell.length_a   1.000
_cell.length_b   1.000
_cell.length_c   1.000
_cell.angle_alpha   90.00
_cell.angle_beta   90.00
_cell.angle_gamma   90.00
#
_symmetry.space_group_name_H-M   'P 1'
#
loop_
_entity.id
_entity.type
_entity.pdbx_description
1 polymer ?
#
loop_
_entity_poly.entity_id
_entity_poly.type
_entity_poly.pdbx_seq_one_letter_code
_entity_poly.pdbx_strand_id
1 'polypeptide(L)'
;MVFTESTRKYFERIPHRVRSALANSKSPVPFEYEDEPFFKSYEALYRLWTNRDSQRSVAESHGISRRKLVELEQSFVHCGALGLLPKLSFLEIDARLEQLVVLIKRARPHERSNHALRISEALGFPGGDLEIIRLVQRCHGYGHRMKEKDIRYFEELQHILNSAARQRAKKKAMHDAESRTKSFLNFNRDHLQQRIELMKALSQIPKKRQVRPVLTRFGISPNRFYVLKNRYMVYGVWGLVDLVQQGRTREKISAELELQIIEQRLMDPSLSAPKMIKKLNLKCSTANVQKIYKRWGLAKIKSPVSIRGVLSAPVPEKVERKDTDPSQSVKSRIPDLIEQARLKVNPSFARFAKALFHRKVSISNPGAIIAAPFLDQLGVVEALHTYGPENFRPTDITNNIIVNVLRIIAGFPTINDYTMNSDRSVAIGAGLSLNPGKSRFYDSFDKLRFEHLQALRNDASCRARELNLIEGRHIAVDYHCDPCDSRYPEDKALSKSPDKNGNLVYAHRPQIIWDSMNNTIINIAYCEGRSRAPSALFKFCEENLFKIIDVDVIEEIYADSEYTGEKQLIYLMVRSDSHITMCLKQNPKIKKWKEETIKQKKWRDYEENYRIASRDFILPETGKGFRFRLIRRFPVL
;
A
#
# COMPACT_ATOMS: atom_id res chain seq x y z
N MET A 1 18.86 -32.28 -20.98
CA MET A 1 19.29 -31.54 -22.19
C MET A 1 20.67 -30.99 -21.94
N VAL A 2 21.68 -31.47 -22.66
CA VAL A 2 23.08 -31.02 -22.50
C VAL A 2 23.42 -29.98 -23.54
N PHE A 3 23.93 -28.83 -23.10
CA PHE A 3 24.29 -27.72 -23.97
C PHE A 3 25.62 -27.99 -24.68
N THR A 4 25.67 -27.60 -25.96
CA THR A 4 26.95 -27.38 -26.64
C THR A 4 27.69 -26.19 -26.02
N GLU A 5 29.00 -26.11 -26.25
CA GLU A 5 29.81 -24.99 -25.72
C GLU A 5 29.34 -23.63 -26.24
N SER A 6 28.89 -23.57 -27.50
CA SER A 6 28.34 -22.36 -28.12
C SER A 6 27.02 -21.92 -27.46
N THR A 7 26.09 -22.84 -27.22
CA THR A 7 24.83 -22.57 -26.51
C THR A 7 25.09 -22.11 -25.08
N ARG A 8 26.07 -22.69 -24.40
CA ARG A 8 26.44 -22.29 -23.04
C ARG A 8 27.03 -20.88 -23.00
N LYS A 9 27.99 -20.55 -23.88
CA LYS A 9 28.55 -19.20 -24.01
C LYS A 9 27.49 -18.15 -24.34
N TYR A 10 26.47 -18.52 -25.12
CA TYR A 10 25.32 -17.65 -25.38
C TYR A 10 24.60 -17.27 -24.09
N PHE A 11 24.14 -18.25 -23.29
CA PHE A 11 23.41 -17.97 -22.05
C PHE A 11 24.24 -17.24 -20.99
N GLU A 12 25.52 -17.58 -20.83
CA GLU A 12 26.42 -16.91 -19.89
C GLU A 12 26.62 -15.41 -20.21
N ARG A 13 26.49 -15.01 -21.49
CA ARG A 13 26.63 -13.61 -21.93
C ARG A 13 25.36 -12.77 -21.79
N ILE A 14 24.17 -13.39 -21.74
CA ILE A 14 22.89 -12.66 -21.69
C ILE A 14 22.81 -11.66 -20.50
N PRO A 15 23.09 -12.06 -19.23
CA PRO A 15 22.98 -11.12 -18.11
C PRO A 15 23.87 -9.89 -18.29
N HIS A 16 25.07 -10.06 -18.82
CA HIS A 16 26.00 -8.96 -19.08
C HIS A 16 25.44 -8.01 -20.15
N ARG A 17 24.95 -8.55 -21.28
CA ARG A 17 24.37 -7.77 -22.37
C ARG A 17 23.14 -6.97 -21.94
N VAL A 18 22.26 -7.58 -21.15
CA VAL A 18 21.07 -6.90 -20.61
C VAL A 18 21.45 -5.78 -19.64
N ARG A 19 22.47 -5.98 -18.80
CA ARG A 19 22.97 -4.93 -17.88
C ARG A 19 23.62 -3.77 -18.63
N SER A 20 24.42 -4.06 -19.66
CA SER A 20 25.00 -3.04 -20.55
C SER A 20 23.89 -2.21 -21.20
N ALA A 21 22.88 -2.86 -21.77
CA ALA A 21 21.74 -2.17 -22.36
C ALA A 21 20.94 -1.32 -21.35
N LEU A 22 20.80 -1.78 -20.10
CA LEU A 22 20.18 -1.01 -19.04
C LEU A 22 20.98 0.25 -18.70
N ALA A 23 22.32 0.16 -18.65
CA ALA A 23 23.19 1.31 -18.36
C ALA A 23 23.08 2.40 -19.45
N ASN A 24 22.90 1.99 -20.71
CA ASN A 24 22.69 2.89 -21.84
C ASN A 24 21.25 3.41 -21.96
N SER A 25 20.30 2.82 -21.23
CA SER A 25 18.88 3.20 -21.29
C SER A 25 18.55 4.32 -20.30
N LYS A 26 17.72 5.28 -20.73
CA LYS A 26 17.11 6.29 -19.84
C LYS A 26 15.96 5.73 -18.99
N SER A 27 15.65 4.43 -19.08
CA SER A 27 14.54 3.76 -18.40
C SER A 27 15.02 2.75 -17.35
N PRO A 28 14.22 2.47 -16.29
CA PRO A 28 14.53 1.45 -15.30
C PRO A 28 14.50 -0.01 -15.82
N VAL A 29 14.10 -0.26 -17.08
CA VAL A 29 14.03 -1.59 -17.70
C VAL A 29 14.50 -1.49 -19.16
N PRO A 30 15.52 -2.26 -19.61
CA PRO A 30 15.88 -2.30 -21.03
C PRO A 30 14.87 -3.17 -21.77
N PHE A 31 14.55 -2.80 -23.01
CA PHE A 31 13.76 -3.66 -23.91
C PHE A 31 14.65 -4.43 -24.87
N GLU A 32 15.63 -3.79 -25.48
CA GLU A 32 16.56 -4.42 -26.43
C GLU A 32 17.96 -4.53 -25.83
N TYR A 33 18.73 -5.51 -26.29
CA TYR A 33 20.15 -5.66 -25.96
C TYR A 33 20.91 -6.21 -27.17
N GLU A 34 22.22 -5.98 -27.20
CA GLU A 34 23.08 -6.27 -28.34
C GLU A 34 23.06 -7.74 -28.78
N ASP A 35 23.05 -7.92 -30.11
CA ASP A 35 23.11 -9.22 -30.80
C ASP A 35 22.02 -10.24 -30.43
N GLU A 36 20.87 -9.82 -29.93
CA GLU A 36 19.74 -10.73 -29.68
C GLU A 36 18.87 -10.93 -30.94
N PRO A 37 18.83 -12.15 -31.53
CA PRO A 37 18.09 -12.41 -32.77
C PRO A 37 16.57 -12.26 -32.64
N PHE A 38 16.04 -12.44 -31.42
CA PHE A 38 14.61 -12.35 -31.16
C PHE A 38 14.03 -10.98 -31.56
N PHE A 39 14.63 -9.88 -31.12
CA PHE A 39 14.09 -8.54 -31.37
C PHE A 39 14.12 -8.16 -32.84
N LYS A 40 15.21 -8.51 -33.56
CA LYS A 40 15.30 -8.30 -35.01
C LYS A 40 14.19 -9.03 -35.75
N SER A 41 13.90 -10.27 -35.35
CA SER A 41 12.84 -11.09 -35.93
C SER A 41 11.44 -10.55 -35.60
N TYR A 42 11.24 -10.08 -34.37
CA TYR A 42 9.97 -9.53 -33.91
C TYR A 42 9.63 -8.20 -34.62
N GLU A 43 10.60 -7.30 -34.77
CA GLU A 43 10.40 -6.02 -35.46
C GLU A 43 10.18 -6.21 -36.97
N ALA A 44 10.92 -7.15 -37.60
CA ALA A 44 10.69 -7.49 -39.00
C ALA A 44 9.25 -7.97 -39.26
N LEU A 45 8.71 -8.82 -38.39
CA LEU A 45 7.31 -9.26 -38.47
C LEU A 45 6.32 -8.14 -38.15
N TYR A 46 6.63 -7.27 -37.18
CA TYR A 46 5.79 -6.11 -36.88
C TYR A 46 5.62 -5.21 -38.11
N ARG A 47 6.72 -4.90 -38.81
CA ARG A 47 6.70 -4.10 -40.05
C ARG A 47 5.93 -4.80 -41.17
N LEU A 48 6.13 -6.11 -41.34
CA LEU A 48 5.45 -6.89 -42.37
C LEU A 48 3.93 -7.00 -42.13
N TRP A 49 3.49 -7.27 -40.90
CA TRP A 49 2.09 -7.57 -40.57
C TRP A 49 1.26 -6.33 -40.19
N THR A 50 1.90 -5.34 -39.56
CA THR A 50 1.22 -4.14 -39.05
C THR A 50 1.41 -2.95 -39.97
N ASN A 51 2.65 -2.66 -40.41
CA ASN A 51 2.94 -1.52 -41.29
C ASN A 51 2.69 -1.83 -42.78
N ARG A 52 2.50 -3.12 -43.12
CA ARG A 52 2.28 -3.63 -44.49
C ARG A 52 3.45 -3.35 -45.44
N ASP A 53 4.67 -3.28 -44.90
CA ASP A 53 5.88 -3.13 -45.69
C ASP A 53 6.08 -4.35 -46.61
N SER A 54 6.69 -4.15 -47.79
CA SER A 54 6.96 -5.26 -48.71
C SER A 54 7.99 -6.23 -48.13
N GLN A 55 7.82 -7.53 -48.39
CA GLN A 55 8.77 -8.56 -47.95
C GLN A 55 10.21 -8.28 -48.41
N ARG A 56 10.37 -7.66 -49.58
CA ARG A 56 11.67 -7.27 -50.13
C ARG A 56 12.35 -6.19 -49.27
N SER A 57 11.61 -5.13 -48.94
CA SER A 57 12.13 -4.03 -48.13
C SER A 57 12.49 -4.47 -46.70
N VAL A 58 11.65 -5.33 -46.10
CA VAL A 58 11.90 -5.88 -44.75
C VAL A 58 13.11 -6.83 -44.75
N ALA A 59 13.23 -7.69 -45.76
CA ALA A 59 14.37 -8.61 -45.90
C ALA A 59 15.71 -7.86 -46.07
N GLU A 60 15.74 -6.84 -46.94
CA GLU A 60 16.93 -6.02 -47.19
C GLU A 60 17.32 -5.19 -45.95
N SER A 61 16.36 -4.57 -45.26
CA SER A 61 16.64 -3.72 -44.08
C SER A 61 17.14 -4.48 -42.85
N HIS A 62 16.75 -5.75 -42.68
CA HIS A 62 17.17 -6.57 -41.54
C HIS A 62 18.31 -7.55 -41.88
N GLY A 63 18.75 -7.60 -43.15
CA GLY A 63 19.82 -8.51 -43.61
C GLY A 63 19.41 -9.98 -43.55
N ILE A 64 18.13 -10.30 -43.79
CA ILE A 64 17.56 -11.65 -43.68
C ILE A 64 17.07 -12.10 -45.07
N SER A 65 17.31 -13.36 -45.44
CA SER A 65 16.80 -13.90 -46.71
C SER A 65 15.25 -14.00 -46.72
N ARG A 66 14.63 -13.86 -47.90
CA ARG A 66 13.16 -13.99 -48.03
C ARG A 66 12.65 -15.34 -47.53
N ARG A 67 13.37 -16.42 -47.84
CA ARG A 67 13.05 -17.77 -47.35
C ARG A 67 13.04 -17.81 -45.82
N LYS A 68 14.00 -17.15 -45.18
CA LYS A 68 14.08 -17.10 -43.73
C LYS A 68 12.95 -16.27 -43.11
N LEU A 69 12.55 -15.18 -43.76
CA LEU A 69 11.40 -14.37 -43.34
C LEU A 69 10.09 -15.20 -43.37
N VAL A 70 9.90 -16.01 -44.41
CA VAL A 70 8.75 -16.94 -44.52
C VAL A 70 8.79 -18.01 -43.42
N GLU A 71 9.95 -18.59 -43.12
CA GLU A 71 10.09 -19.54 -42.00
C GLU A 71 9.76 -18.91 -40.64
N LEU A 72 10.16 -17.65 -40.44
CA LEU A 72 9.86 -16.90 -39.21
C LEU A 72 8.36 -16.61 -39.10
N GLU A 73 7.72 -16.21 -40.20
CA GLU A 73 6.28 -15.98 -40.27
C GLU A 73 5.50 -17.26 -39.94
N GLN A 74 5.84 -18.39 -40.56
CA GLN A 74 5.23 -19.69 -40.28
C GLN A 74 5.44 -20.12 -38.81
N SER A 75 6.65 -19.92 -38.29
CA SER A 75 6.97 -20.23 -36.89
C SER A 75 6.19 -19.35 -35.92
N PHE A 76 5.98 -18.07 -36.25
CA PHE A 76 5.19 -17.14 -35.47
C PHE A 76 3.70 -17.50 -35.50
N VAL A 77 3.15 -17.87 -36.66
CA VAL A 77 1.77 -18.34 -36.79
C VAL A 77 1.52 -19.58 -35.91
N HIS A 78 2.44 -20.55 -35.93
CA HIS A 78 2.27 -21.80 -35.20
C HIS A 78 2.58 -21.70 -33.71
N CYS A 79 3.68 -21.03 -33.34
CA CYS A 79 4.21 -21.02 -31.97
C CYS A 79 4.11 -19.66 -31.26
N GLY A 80 3.63 -18.61 -31.93
CA GLY A 80 3.66 -17.23 -31.43
C GLY A 80 5.07 -16.67 -31.31
N ALA A 81 5.28 -15.72 -30.40
CA ALA A 81 6.57 -15.12 -30.07
C ALA A 81 7.63 -16.17 -29.68
N LEU A 82 7.22 -17.33 -29.16
CA LEU A 82 8.14 -18.43 -28.85
C LEU A 82 8.85 -18.99 -30.10
N GLY A 83 8.19 -18.88 -31.26
CA GLY A 83 8.72 -19.30 -32.56
C GLY A 83 9.86 -18.42 -33.06
N LEU A 84 10.04 -17.22 -32.49
CA LEU A 84 11.10 -16.28 -32.86
C LEU A 84 12.38 -16.43 -32.03
N LEU A 85 12.33 -17.23 -30.96
CA LEU A 85 13.53 -17.53 -30.18
C LEU A 85 14.50 -18.39 -30.99
N PRO A 86 15.82 -18.17 -30.85
CA PRO A 86 16.81 -18.92 -31.62
C PRO A 86 16.69 -20.42 -31.38
N LYS A 87 16.98 -21.21 -32.42
CA LYS A 87 17.10 -22.68 -32.30
C LYS A 87 18.42 -22.97 -31.58
N LEU A 88 18.34 -23.70 -30.47
CA LEU A 88 19.49 -24.07 -29.66
C LEU A 88 20.03 -25.43 -30.13
N SER A 89 21.36 -25.60 -30.06
CA SER A 89 22.00 -26.88 -30.31
C SER A 89 22.26 -27.63 -29.01
N PHE A 90 21.94 -28.91 -29.00
CA PHE A 90 22.09 -29.81 -27.86
C PHE A 90 22.87 -31.05 -28.26
N LEU A 91 23.55 -31.65 -27.29
CA LEU A 91 24.13 -32.98 -27.43
C LEU A 91 23.07 -34.02 -27.02
N GLU A 92 22.87 -35.02 -27.87
CA GLU A 92 22.03 -36.17 -27.56
C GLU A 92 22.80 -37.11 -26.63
N ILE A 93 22.25 -37.32 -25.44
CA ILE A 93 22.81 -38.24 -24.44
C ILE A 93 21.68 -39.10 -23.85
N ASP A 94 22.03 -40.29 -23.35
CA ASP A 94 21.06 -41.14 -22.66
C ASP A 94 20.49 -40.42 -21.42
N ALA A 95 19.17 -40.36 -21.32
CA ALA A 95 18.49 -39.68 -20.21
C ALA A 95 18.81 -40.30 -18.84
N ARG A 96 19.08 -41.60 -18.79
CA ARG A 96 19.49 -42.31 -17.57
C ARG A 96 20.89 -41.91 -17.14
N LEU A 97 21.79 -41.66 -18.08
CA LEU A 97 23.12 -41.12 -17.82
C LEU A 97 23.04 -39.71 -17.23
N GLU A 98 22.21 -38.83 -17.81
CA GLU A 98 21.98 -37.48 -17.27
C GLU A 98 21.46 -37.54 -15.82
N GLN A 99 20.45 -38.38 -15.56
CA GLN A 99 19.85 -38.56 -14.25
C GLN A 99 20.85 -39.11 -13.22
N LEU A 100 21.65 -40.11 -13.60
CA LEU A 100 22.67 -40.71 -12.74
C LEU A 100 23.69 -39.66 -12.29
N VAL A 101 24.20 -38.85 -13.22
CA VAL A 101 25.20 -37.81 -12.91
C VAL A 101 24.63 -36.78 -11.93
N VAL A 102 23.39 -36.34 -12.12
CA VAL A 102 22.71 -35.40 -11.22
C VAL A 102 22.44 -36.05 -9.86
N LEU A 103 22.00 -37.32 -9.83
CA LEU A 103 21.73 -38.06 -8.59
C LEU A 103 23.00 -38.19 -7.73
N ILE A 104 24.11 -38.60 -8.34
CA ILE A 104 25.40 -38.73 -7.65
C ILE A 104 25.81 -37.37 -7.08
N LYS A 105 25.69 -36.28 -7.84
CA LYS A 105 26.09 -34.96 -7.36
C LYS A 105 25.18 -34.40 -6.25
N ARG A 106 23.91 -34.78 -6.23
CA ARG A 106 22.97 -34.43 -5.15
C ARG A 106 23.22 -35.23 -3.88
N ALA A 107 23.47 -36.54 -4.01
CA ALA A 107 23.70 -37.43 -2.86
C ALA A 107 25.12 -37.33 -2.31
N ARG A 108 26.11 -37.13 -3.19
CA ARG A 108 27.55 -37.12 -2.87
C ARG A 108 28.27 -36.01 -3.65
N PRO A 109 28.21 -34.75 -3.18
CA PRO A 109 28.76 -33.60 -3.90
C PRO A 109 30.26 -33.72 -4.20
N HIS A 110 31.03 -34.30 -3.27
CA HIS A 110 32.49 -34.42 -3.33
C HIS A 110 33.00 -35.47 -4.34
N GLU A 111 32.13 -36.34 -4.85
CA GLU A 111 32.54 -37.42 -5.74
C GLU A 111 33.05 -36.90 -7.09
N ARG A 112 34.14 -37.49 -7.60
CA ARG A 112 34.74 -37.08 -8.87
C ARG A 112 33.94 -37.64 -10.05
N SER A 113 34.04 -37.01 -11.22
CA SER A 113 33.36 -37.47 -12.46
C SER A 113 33.71 -38.92 -12.83
N ASN A 114 34.91 -39.40 -12.46
CA ASN A 114 35.33 -40.80 -12.64
C ASN A 114 34.45 -41.80 -11.88
N HIS A 115 33.86 -41.41 -10.75
CA HIS A 115 32.94 -42.26 -9.99
C HIS A 115 31.63 -42.46 -10.76
N ALA A 116 31.11 -41.39 -11.37
CA ALA A 116 29.92 -41.46 -12.21
C ALA A 116 30.16 -42.30 -13.47
N LEU A 117 31.36 -42.24 -14.05
CA LEU A 117 31.76 -43.07 -15.19
C LEU A 117 31.76 -44.56 -14.82
N ARG A 118 32.41 -44.94 -13.72
CA ARG A 118 32.44 -46.34 -13.25
C ARG A 118 31.05 -46.91 -12.99
N ILE A 119 30.15 -46.10 -12.39
CA ILE A 119 28.77 -46.53 -12.16
C ILE A 119 28.01 -46.63 -13.49
N SER A 120 28.24 -45.71 -14.44
CA SER A 120 27.57 -45.80 -15.75
C SER A 120 28.02 -47.01 -16.57
N GLU A 121 29.31 -47.36 -16.49
CA GLU A 121 29.91 -48.54 -17.12
C GLU A 121 29.33 -49.83 -16.51
N ALA A 122 29.27 -49.90 -15.17
CA ALA A 122 28.68 -51.03 -14.46
C ALA A 122 27.18 -51.21 -14.76
N LEU A 123 26.44 -50.13 -15.02
CA LEU A 123 25.02 -50.16 -15.39
C LEU A 123 24.79 -50.34 -16.90
N GLY A 124 25.84 -50.40 -17.72
CA GLY A 124 25.75 -50.59 -19.17
C GLY A 124 25.08 -49.44 -19.93
N PHE A 125 25.22 -48.20 -19.47
CA PHE A 125 24.63 -47.05 -20.16
C PHE A 125 25.46 -46.64 -21.41
N PRO A 126 24.84 -46.47 -22.58
CA PRO A 126 25.55 -46.06 -23.80
C PRO A 126 26.03 -44.60 -23.70
N GLY A 127 27.22 -44.31 -24.23
CA GLY A 127 27.75 -42.94 -24.35
C GLY A 127 28.32 -42.34 -23.06
N GLY A 128 28.67 -43.17 -22.08
CA GLY A 128 29.40 -42.75 -20.88
C GLY A 128 30.85 -42.37 -21.19
N ASP A 129 31.11 -41.12 -21.53
CA ASP A 129 32.46 -40.56 -21.62
C ASP A 129 32.67 -39.50 -20.52
N LEU A 130 33.92 -39.39 -20.06
CA LEU A 130 34.31 -38.47 -19.00
C LEU A 130 34.05 -37.01 -19.38
N GLU A 131 34.26 -36.63 -20.64
CA GLU A 131 33.96 -35.27 -21.10
C GLU A 131 32.45 -34.99 -21.11
N ILE A 132 31.66 -35.94 -21.57
CA ILE A 132 30.19 -35.86 -21.57
C ILE A 132 29.68 -35.72 -20.13
N ILE A 133 30.18 -36.53 -19.20
CA ILE A 133 29.81 -36.46 -17.77
C ILE A 133 30.17 -35.09 -17.18
N ARG A 134 31.37 -34.57 -17.46
CA ARG A 134 31.79 -33.23 -17.01
C ARG A 134 30.92 -32.13 -17.61
N LEU A 135 30.50 -32.29 -18.86
CA LEU A 135 29.62 -31.36 -19.53
C LEU A 135 28.21 -31.37 -18.91
N VAL A 136 27.65 -32.55 -18.64
CA VAL A 136 26.39 -32.71 -17.88
C VAL A 136 26.50 -31.99 -16.53
N GLN A 137 27.59 -32.22 -15.78
CA GLN A 137 27.81 -31.54 -14.49
C GLN A 137 27.82 -30.01 -14.64
N ARG A 138 28.45 -29.48 -15.68
CA ARG A 138 28.48 -28.03 -15.96
C ARG A 138 27.10 -27.49 -16.33
N CYS A 139 26.32 -28.20 -17.15
CA CYS A 139 24.97 -27.82 -17.57
C CYS A 139 23.93 -27.82 -16.43
N HIS A 140 24.27 -28.41 -15.29
CA HIS A 140 23.49 -28.41 -14.04
C HIS A 140 24.16 -27.60 -12.92
N GLY A 141 25.23 -26.86 -13.20
CA GLY A 141 25.90 -25.95 -12.25
C GLY A 141 26.90 -26.59 -11.29
N TYR A 142 27.12 -27.91 -11.37
CA TYR A 142 28.03 -28.66 -10.50
C TYR A 142 29.53 -28.54 -10.88
N GLY A 143 29.86 -27.89 -12.00
CA GLY A 143 31.22 -27.84 -12.57
C GLY A 143 31.93 -26.48 -12.52
N HIS A 144 31.49 -25.51 -11.73
CA HIS A 144 32.08 -24.16 -11.67
C HIS A 144 32.75 -23.89 -10.32
N ARG A 145 31.95 -23.65 -9.27
CA ARG A 145 32.42 -23.42 -7.90
C ARG A 145 31.58 -24.15 -6.85
N MET A 146 30.64 -25.00 -7.28
CA MET A 146 29.64 -25.66 -6.43
C MET A 146 28.88 -24.69 -5.52
N LYS A 147 28.71 -23.43 -5.96
CA LYS A 147 27.93 -22.43 -5.23
C LYS A 147 26.46 -22.64 -5.55
N GLU A 148 25.61 -22.52 -4.53
CA GLU A 148 24.16 -22.65 -4.71
C GLU A 148 23.58 -21.74 -5.80
N LYS A 149 24.20 -20.56 -6.02
CA LYS A 149 23.75 -19.62 -7.07
C LYS A 149 23.92 -20.17 -8.49
N ASP A 150 25.00 -20.91 -8.75
CA ASP A 150 25.28 -21.49 -10.07
C ASP A 150 24.30 -22.65 -10.33
N ILE A 151 24.08 -23.50 -9.33
CA ILE A 151 23.10 -24.59 -9.39
C ILE A 151 21.70 -24.02 -9.66
N ARG A 152 21.26 -23.01 -8.88
CA ARG A 152 19.95 -22.37 -9.08
C ARG A 152 19.81 -21.75 -10.48
N TYR A 153 20.85 -21.11 -11.01
CA TYR A 153 20.83 -20.52 -12.36
C TYR A 153 20.57 -21.59 -13.43
N PHE A 154 21.34 -22.68 -13.39
CA PHE A 154 21.20 -23.75 -14.39
C PHE A 154 19.91 -24.56 -14.21
N GLU A 155 19.47 -24.84 -12.98
CA GLU A 155 18.18 -25.50 -12.72
C GLU A 155 16.99 -24.68 -13.29
N GLU A 156 17.00 -23.36 -13.04
CA GLU A 156 16.00 -22.45 -13.60
C GLU A 156 16.04 -22.40 -15.14
N LEU A 157 17.23 -22.38 -15.73
CA LEU A 157 17.40 -22.40 -17.18
C LEU A 157 16.88 -23.70 -17.80
N GLN A 158 17.18 -24.85 -17.19
CA GLN A 158 16.65 -26.15 -17.62
C GLN A 158 15.11 -26.16 -17.57
N HIS A 159 14.52 -25.58 -16.53
CA HIS A 159 13.06 -25.42 -16.43
C HIS A 159 12.48 -24.53 -17.55
N ILE A 160 13.14 -23.41 -17.87
CA ILE A 160 12.76 -22.53 -19.00
C ILE A 160 12.70 -23.32 -20.30
N LEU A 161 13.75 -24.07 -20.59
CA LEU A 161 13.90 -24.78 -21.86
C LEU A 161 12.93 -25.96 -21.98
N ASN A 162 12.74 -26.72 -20.91
CA ASN A 162 11.72 -27.76 -20.85
C ASN A 162 10.32 -27.19 -21.12
N SER A 163 10.02 -26.01 -20.56
CA SER A 163 8.75 -25.33 -20.80
C SER A 163 8.62 -24.85 -22.25
N ALA A 164 9.71 -24.32 -22.84
CA ALA A 164 9.75 -23.92 -24.24
C ALA A 164 9.52 -25.12 -25.18
N ALA A 165 10.18 -26.24 -24.94
CA ALA A 165 10.02 -27.47 -25.72
C ALA A 165 8.58 -28.00 -25.65
N ARG A 166 7.99 -28.05 -24.44
CA ARG A 166 6.58 -28.45 -24.25
C ARG A 166 5.60 -27.52 -24.96
N GLN A 167 5.87 -26.22 -24.99
CA GLN A 167 5.01 -25.26 -25.69
C GLN A 167 5.13 -25.38 -27.21
N ARG A 168 6.34 -25.60 -27.75
CA ARG A 168 6.58 -25.84 -29.18
C ARG A 168 5.94 -27.14 -29.68
N ALA A 169 5.81 -28.16 -28.84
CA ALA A 169 5.16 -29.42 -29.19
C ALA A 169 3.63 -29.30 -29.35
N LYS A 170 3.00 -28.21 -28.90
CA LYS A 170 1.55 -28.04 -28.98
C LYS A 170 1.15 -27.65 -30.42
N LYS A 171 0.41 -28.52 -31.10
CA LYS A 171 -0.14 -28.29 -32.45
C LYS A 171 -1.35 -27.34 -32.43
N LYS A 172 -1.17 -26.08 -32.02
CA LYS A 172 -2.26 -25.09 -32.03
C LYS A 172 -1.77 -23.78 -32.63
N ALA A 173 -2.40 -23.32 -33.71
CA ALA A 173 -2.09 -22.02 -34.30
C ALA A 173 -2.36 -20.88 -33.29
N MET A 174 -1.32 -20.08 -33.04
CA MET A 174 -1.35 -18.95 -32.11
C MET A 174 -1.84 -17.68 -32.79
N HIS A 175 -1.49 -17.50 -34.06
CA HIS A 175 -1.93 -16.37 -34.90
C HIS A 175 -2.59 -16.88 -36.17
N ASP A 176 -3.34 -16.00 -36.82
CA ASP A 176 -4.04 -16.23 -38.07
C ASP A 176 -3.36 -15.44 -39.21
N ALA A 177 -2.93 -16.17 -40.23
CA ALA A 177 -2.23 -15.62 -41.39
C ALA A 177 -3.17 -14.90 -42.36
N GLU A 178 -4.47 -15.20 -42.34
CA GLU A 178 -5.48 -14.55 -43.17
C GLU A 178 -5.85 -13.17 -42.60
N SER A 179 -5.78 -13.02 -41.28
CA SER A 179 -6.07 -11.77 -40.57
C SER A 179 -4.84 -11.14 -39.92
N ARG A 180 -3.75 -10.96 -40.70
CA ARG A 180 -2.42 -10.54 -40.19
C ARG A 180 -2.45 -9.38 -39.20
N THR A 181 -2.98 -8.22 -39.59
CA THR A 181 -2.94 -7.02 -38.74
C THR A 181 -3.79 -7.15 -37.48
N LYS A 182 -4.94 -7.84 -37.54
CA LYS A 182 -5.81 -8.05 -36.36
C LYS A 182 -5.27 -9.15 -35.45
N SER A 183 -4.63 -10.16 -36.02
CA SER A 183 -4.08 -11.30 -35.30
C SER A 183 -2.66 -11.08 -34.79
N PHE A 184 -1.94 -10.04 -35.22
CA PHE A 184 -0.55 -9.83 -34.80
C PHE A 184 -0.43 -9.77 -33.27
N LEU A 185 -1.27 -8.99 -32.58
CA LEU A 185 -1.33 -8.93 -31.10
C LEU A 185 -2.43 -9.86 -30.56
N ASN A 186 -2.11 -11.15 -30.37
CA ASN A 186 -3.08 -12.14 -29.88
C ASN A 186 -2.82 -12.56 -28.42
N PHE A 187 -3.04 -11.66 -27.47
CA PHE A 187 -2.83 -11.94 -26.04
C PHE A 187 -3.71 -13.06 -25.46
N ASN A 188 -4.73 -13.54 -26.19
CA ASN A 188 -5.56 -14.67 -25.77
C ASN A 188 -4.85 -16.02 -25.96
N ARG A 189 -3.98 -16.11 -26.98
CA ARG A 189 -3.26 -17.35 -27.32
C ARG A 189 -1.76 -17.22 -27.05
N ASP A 190 -1.19 -16.04 -27.30
CA ASP A 190 0.22 -15.74 -27.10
C ASP A 190 0.46 -14.85 -25.86
N HIS A 191 0.57 -15.51 -24.71
CA HIS A 191 0.90 -14.84 -23.45
C HIS A 191 2.36 -14.38 -23.36
N LEU A 192 3.27 -14.99 -24.14
CA LEU A 192 4.67 -14.57 -24.17
C LEU A 192 4.78 -13.21 -24.84
N GLN A 193 4.08 -13.01 -25.96
CA GLN A 193 4.00 -11.71 -26.65
C GLN A 193 3.45 -10.62 -25.74
N GLN A 194 2.42 -10.90 -24.93
CA GLN A 194 1.88 -9.92 -23.97
C GLN A 194 2.97 -9.39 -23.01
N ARG A 195 3.93 -10.24 -22.60
CA ARG A 195 5.02 -9.86 -21.69
C ARG A 195 6.14 -9.14 -22.41
N ILE A 196 6.44 -9.50 -23.64
CA ILE A 196 7.39 -8.77 -24.48
C ILE A 196 6.87 -7.34 -24.70
N GLU A 197 5.58 -7.18 -25.02
CA GLU A 197 4.92 -5.88 -25.15
C GLU A 197 4.89 -5.08 -23.84
N LEU A 198 4.76 -5.75 -22.70
CA LEU A 198 4.93 -5.11 -21.40
C LEU A 198 6.34 -4.53 -21.25
N MET A 199 7.38 -5.34 -21.51
CA MET A 199 8.77 -4.90 -21.37
C MET A 199 9.10 -3.76 -22.36
N LYS A 200 8.54 -3.79 -23.57
CA LYS A 200 8.59 -2.71 -24.57
C LYS A 200 7.95 -1.43 -24.04
N ALA A 201 6.75 -1.52 -23.47
CA ALA A 201 6.06 -0.36 -22.91
C ALA A 201 6.79 0.23 -21.69
N LEU A 202 7.42 -0.61 -20.88
CA LEU A 202 8.17 -0.18 -19.71
C LEU A 202 9.51 0.48 -20.06
N SER A 203 10.18 0.05 -21.13
CA SER A 203 11.44 0.66 -21.57
C SER A 203 11.26 2.08 -22.11
N GLN A 204 10.08 2.42 -22.59
CA GLN A 204 9.74 3.76 -23.07
C GLN A 204 9.48 4.77 -21.94
N ILE A 205 9.41 4.31 -20.68
CA ILE A 205 9.09 5.18 -19.54
C ILE A 205 10.37 5.76 -18.92
N PRO A 206 10.53 7.10 -18.88
CA PRO A 206 11.68 7.74 -18.25
C PRO A 206 11.57 7.85 -16.73
N LYS A 207 10.34 7.87 -16.17
CA LYS A 207 10.10 8.10 -14.73
C LYS A 207 9.46 6.90 -14.04
N LYS A 208 10.07 6.43 -12.95
CA LYS A 208 9.58 5.28 -12.12
C LYS A 208 8.12 5.40 -11.66
N ARG A 209 7.58 6.62 -11.51
CA ARG A 209 6.18 6.85 -11.07
C ARG A 209 5.14 6.38 -12.10
N GLN A 210 5.48 6.24 -13.38
CA GLN A 210 4.56 5.84 -14.45
C GLN A 210 4.50 4.32 -14.71
N VAL A 211 5.30 3.53 -13.97
CA VAL A 211 5.32 2.06 -14.11
C VAL A 211 3.98 1.44 -13.71
N ARG A 212 3.38 1.88 -12.60
CA ARG A 212 2.12 1.31 -12.07
C ARG A 212 0.96 1.39 -13.08
N PRO A 213 0.66 2.56 -13.70
CA PRO A 213 -0.36 2.64 -14.74
C PRO A 213 -0.17 1.64 -15.89
N VAL A 214 1.07 1.43 -16.33
CA VAL A 214 1.37 0.45 -17.40
C VAL A 214 1.13 -0.97 -16.91
N LEU A 215 1.58 -1.31 -15.70
CA LEU A 215 1.30 -2.62 -15.10
C LEU A 215 -0.21 -2.91 -15.01
N THR A 216 -1.00 -1.91 -14.59
CA THR A 216 -2.46 -2.02 -14.57
C THR A 216 -3.04 -2.26 -15.96
N ARG A 217 -2.58 -1.56 -16.99
CA ARG A 217 -3.04 -1.80 -18.38
C ARG A 217 -2.79 -3.24 -18.83
N PHE A 218 -1.64 -3.82 -18.50
CA PHE A 218 -1.32 -5.21 -18.85
C PHE A 218 -1.88 -6.25 -17.87
N GLY A 219 -2.54 -5.82 -16.79
CA GLY A 219 -3.14 -6.71 -15.78
C GLY A 219 -2.12 -7.41 -14.87
N ILE A 220 -0.93 -6.84 -14.69
CA ILE A 220 0.18 -7.45 -13.94
C ILE A 220 0.32 -6.76 -12.57
N SER A 221 0.47 -7.55 -11.51
CA SER A 221 0.67 -6.99 -10.17
C SER A 221 2.09 -6.43 -9.98
N PRO A 222 2.28 -5.39 -9.13
CA PRO A 222 3.61 -4.84 -8.84
C PRO A 222 4.62 -5.89 -8.35
N ASN A 223 4.19 -6.83 -7.50
CA ASN A 223 5.05 -7.89 -6.99
C ASN A 223 5.51 -8.83 -8.11
N ARG A 224 4.60 -9.19 -9.02
CA ARG A 224 4.93 -10.04 -10.17
C ARG A 224 5.85 -9.33 -11.16
N PHE A 225 5.70 -8.02 -11.33
CA PHE A 225 6.61 -7.22 -12.14
C PHE A 225 8.06 -7.35 -11.69
N TYR A 226 8.35 -7.28 -10.37
CA TYR A 226 9.73 -7.46 -9.89
C TYR A 226 10.29 -8.85 -10.19
N VAL A 227 9.46 -9.90 -10.12
CA VAL A 227 9.85 -11.26 -10.50
C VAL A 227 10.17 -11.33 -12.00
N LEU A 228 9.28 -10.79 -12.86
CA LEU A 228 9.48 -10.76 -14.31
C LEU A 228 10.73 -9.97 -14.69
N LYS A 229 10.92 -8.80 -14.07
CA LYS A 229 12.10 -7.96 -14.28
C LYS A 229 13.36 -8.70 -13.90
N ASN A 230 13.43 -9.29 -12.69
CA ASN A 230 14.62 -9.99 -12.24
C ASN A 230 14.97 -11.17 -13.16
N ARG A 231 13.96 -11.93 -13.59
CA ARG A 231 14.14 -13.04 -14.55
C ARG A 231 14.64 -12.57 -15.90
N TYR A 232 14.09 -11.47 -16.41
CA TYR A 232 14.55 -10.84 -17.64
C TYR A 232 16.00 -10.33 -17.53
N MET A 233 16.39 -9.76 -16.40
CA MET A 233 17.77 -9.31 -16.16
C MET A 233 18.80 -10.45 -16.16
N VAL A 234 18.36 -11.69 -15.92
CA VAL A 234 19.23 -12.88 -15.84
C VAL A 234 19.23 -13.67 -17.14
N TYR A 235 18.07 -13.93 -17.74
CA TYR A 235 17.94 -14.80 -18.92
C TYR A 235 17.45 -14.08 -20.19
N GLY A 236 17.26 -12.76 -20.14
CA GLY A 236 16.70 -12.01 -21.26
C GLY A 236 15.27 -12.47 -21.59
N VAL A 237 14.95 -12.54 -22.89
CA VAL A 237 13.62 -12.94 -23.38
C VAL A 237 13.25 -14.37 -22.93
N TRP A 238 14.24 -15.27 -22.83
CA TRP A 238 14.04 -16.64 -22.36
C TRP A 238 13.44 -16.72 -20.95
N GLY A 239 13.79 -15.77 -20.08
CA GLY A 239 13.30 -15.73 -18.70
C GLY A 239 11.79 -15.50 -18.55
N LEU A 240 11.10 -15.17 -19.64
CA LEU A 240 9.65 -14.91 -19.68
C LEU A 240 8.83 -16.11 -20.15
N VAL A 241 9.45 -17.18 -20.68
CA VAL A 241 8.79 -18.29 -21.39
C VAL A 241 8.03 -19.24 -20.46
N ASP A 242 8.66 -19.67 -19.38
CA ASP A 242 8.12 -20.66 -18.44
C ASP A 242 7.17 -20.06 -17.42
N LEU A 243 7.34 -18.77 -17.13
CA LEU A 243 6.46 -18.03 -16.25
C LEU A 243 5.01 -17.99 -16.78
N VAL A 244 4.77 -18.43 -18.02
CA VAL A 244 3.44 -18.58 -18.66
C VAL A 244 2.65 -19.75 -18.05
N GLN A 245 3.32 -20.71 -17.42
CA GLN A 245 2.73 -21.95 -16.92
C GLN A 245 3.42 -22.43 -15.64
N GLN A 246 2.97 -21.93 -14.48
CA GLN A 246 3.14 -22.68 -13.23
C GLN A 246 1.79 -22.86 -12.54
N GLY A 247 1.17 -24.00 -12.86
CA GLY A 247 0.56 -25.02 -11.98
C GLY A 247 -0.17 -24.70 -10.66
N ARG A 248 -0.12 -23.50 -10.09
CA ARG A 248 -0.99 -23.12 -8.97
C ARG A 248 -1.51 -21.71 -9.23
N THR A 249 -2.75 -21.68 -9.73
CA THR A 249 -3.55 -20.48 -10.01
C THR A 249 -3.03 -19.61 -11.17
N ARG A 250 -3.62 -19.87 -12.35
CA ARG A 250 -4.10 -18.90 -13.35
C ARG A 250 -3.74 -17.44 -12.99
N GLU A 251 -2.99 -16.75 -13.87
CA GLU A 251 -2.57 -15.35 -13.67
C GLU A 251 -3.66 -14.52 -12.99
N LYS A 252 -3.47 -14.25 -11.69
CA LYS A 252 -4.40 -13.43 -10.92
C LYS A 252 -4.15 -12.00 -11.37
N ILE A 253 -5.11 -11.44 -12.09
CA ILE A 253 -5.19 -10.00 -12.32
C ILE A 253 -4.95 -9.31 -10.96
N SER A 254 -4.23 -8.19 -10.94
CA SER A 254 -3.98 -7.48 -9.67
C SER A 254 -5.29 -7.25 -8.93
N ALA A 255 -5.30 -7.39 -7.60
CA ALA A 255 -6.53 -7.22 -6.82
C ALA A 255 -7.20 -5.87 -7.09
N GLU A 256 -6.40 -4.82 -7.31
CA GLU A 256 -6.87 -3.49 -7.70
C GLU A 256 -7.60 -3.49 -9.05
N LEU A 257 -7.06 -4.16 -10.08
CA LEU A 257 -7.71 -4.23 -11.39
C LEU A 257 -8.90 -5.20 -11.40
N GLU A 258 -8.82 -6.31 -10.66
CA GLU A 258 -9.94 -7.25 -10.49
C GLU A 258 -11.12 -6.51 -9.86
N LEU A 259 -10.88 -5.75 -8.79
CA LEU A 259 -11.88 -4.90 -8.15
C LEU A 259 -12.42 -3.83 -9.12
N GLN A 260 -11.54 -3.14 -9.86
CA GLN A 260 -11.96 -2.14 -10.85
C GLN A 260 -12.83 -2.73 -11.97
N ILE A 261 -12.53 -3.93 -12.45
CA ILE A 261 -13.33 -4.65 -13.45
C ILE A 261 -14.70 -5.04 -12.85
N ILE A 262 -14.70 -5.55 -11.62
CA ILE A 262 -15.92 -5.93 -10.89
C ILE A 262 -16.82 -4.69 -10.74
N GLU A 263 -16.29 -3.60 -10.21
CA GLU A 263 -17.05 -2.36 -10.00
C GLU A 263 -17.56 -1.76 -11.31
N GLN A 264 -16.72 -1.68 -12.35
CA GLN A 264 -17.16 -1.15 -13.64
C GLN A 264 -18.24 -2.01 -14.29
N ARG A 265 -18.17 -3.35 -14.13
CA ARG A 265 -19.19 -4.27 -14.66
C ARG A 265 -20.49 -4.18 -13.86
N LEU A 266 -20.39 -3.94 -12.56
CA LEU A 266 -21.55 -3.74 -11.69
C LEU A 266 -22.20 -2.38 -11.96
N MET A 267 -21.42 -1.34 -12.24
CA MET A 267 -21.92 -0.02 -12.64
C MET A 267 -22.57 -0.02 -14.03
N ASP A 268 -22.07 -0.84 -14.97
CA ASP A 268 -22.61 -0.95 -16.33
C ASP A 268 -22.73 -2.43 -16.75
N PRO A 269 -23.91 -3.04 -16.48
CA PRO A 269 -24.23 -4.41 -16.89
C PRO A 269 -24.29 -4.64 -18.40
N SER A 270 -24.10 -3.61 -19.24
CA SER A 270 -23.97 -3.78 -20.70
C SER A 270 -22.53 -4.06 -21.16
N LEU A 271 -21.53 -3.87 -20.27
CA LEU A 271 -20.12 -4.10 -20.57
C LEU A 271 -19.77 -5.58 -20.68
N SER A 272 -19.85 -6.13 -21.89
CA SER A 272 -19.25 -7.43 -22.21
C SER A 272 -17.72 -7.39 -22.01
N ALA A 273 -17.09 -8.54 -21.81
CA ALA A 273 -15.64 -8.62 -21.58
C ALA A 273 -14.79 -7.86 -22.65
N PRO A 274 -15.13 -7.90 -23.96
CA PRO A 274 -14.46 -7.07 -24.96
C PRO A 274 -14.69 -5.55 -24.78
N LYS A 275 -15.93 -5.14 -24.44
CA LYS A 275 -16.25 -3.73 -24.17
C LYS A 275 -15.52 -3.21 -22.94
N MET A 276 -15.39 -4.03 -21.90
CA MET A 276 -14.64 -3.72 -20.67
C MET A 276 -13.15 -3.48 -20.98
N ILE A 277 -12.55 -4.36 -21.79
CA ILE A 277 -11.16 -4.21 -22.23
C ILE A 277 -10.95 -2.90 -22.98
N LYS A 278 -11.87 -2.54 -23.88
CA LYS A 278 -11.81 -1.27 -24.61
C LYS A 278 -11.97 -0.06 -23.68
N LYS A 279 -12.93 -0.09 -22.76
CA LYS A 279 -13.21 1.00 -21.80
C LYS A 279 -12.01 1.29 -20.89
N LEU A 280 -11.39 0.25 -20.37
CA LEU A 280 -10.24 0.36 -19.47
C LEU A 280 -8.88 0.36 -20.20
N ASN A 281 -8.89 0.32 -21.54
CA ASN A 281 -7.71 0.22 -22.39
C ASN A 281 -6.73 -0.89 -21.92
N LEU A 282 -7.28 -2.06 -21.63
CA LEU A 282 -6.52 -3.20 -21.09
C LEU A 282 -5.81 -3.94 -22.23
N LYS A 283 -4.54 -4.25 -22.02
CA LYS A 283 -3.72 -5.13 -22.87
C LYS A 283 -3.67 -6.53 -22.25
N CYS A 284 -4.84 -7.14 -22.05
CA CYS A 284 -4.97 -8.47 -21.44
C CYS A 284 -5.97 -9.35 -22.21
N SER A 285 -5.91 -10.66 -21.97
CA SER A 285 -6.82 -11.62 -22.59
C SER A 285 -8.27 -11.41 -22.16
N THR A 286 -9.19 -11.50 -23.12
CA THR A 286 -10.66 -11.55 -22.90
C THR A 286 -11.07 -12.65 -21.91
N ALA A 287 -10.38 -13.80 -21.94
CA ALA A 287 -10.65 -14.93 -21.05
C ALA A 287 -10.38 -14.59 -19.59
N ASN A 288 -9.45 -13.66 -19.30
CA ASN A 288 -9.16 -13.27 -17.92
C ASN A 288 -10.30 -12.42 -17.34
N VAL A 289 -10.87 -11.50 -18.11
CA VAL A 289 -12.05 -10.72 -17.71
C VAL A 289 -13.30 -11.62 -17.60
N GLN A 290 -13.50 -12.55 -18.53
CA GLN A 290 -14.61 -13.51 -18.47
C GLN A 290 -14.54 -14.41 -17.22
N LYS A 291 -13.33 -14.83 -16.80
CA LYS A 291 -13.15 -15.60 -15.57
C LYS A 291 -13.55 -14.80 -14.33
N ILE A 292 -13.24 -13.49 -14.29
CA ILE A 292 -13.70 -12.59 -13.22
C ILE A 292 -15.24 -12.57 -13.22
N TYR A 293 -15.85 -12.38 -14.39
CA TYR A 293 -17.32 -12.34 -14.51
C TYR A 293 -17.97 -13.65 -14.03
N LYS A 294 -17.39 -14.80 -14.40
CA LYS A 294 -17.88 -16.11 -13.98
C LYS A 294 -17.67 -16.36 -12.49
N ARG A 295 -16.49 -16.02 -11.95
CA ARG A 295 -16.14 -16.20 -10.54
C ARG A 295 -17.09 -15.43 -9.62
N TRP A 296 -17.40 -14.19 -9.99
CA TRP A 296 -18.20 -13.28 -9.18
C TRP A 296 -19.69 -13.23 -9.59
N GLY A 297 -20.12 -14.09 -10.53
CA GLY A 297 -21.51 -14.12 -10.99
C GLY A 297 -22.00 -12.84 -11.68
N LEU A 298 -21.10 -11.98 -12.17
CA LEU A 298 -21.42 -10.65 -12.72
C LEU A 298 -22.27 -10.67 -14.00
N ALA A 299 -22.40 -11.83 -14.63
CA ALA A 299 -23.29 -12.04 -15.77
C ALA A 299 -24.77 -12.16 -15.35
N LYS A 300 -25.04 -12.55 -14.10
CA LYS A 300 -26.40 -12.67 -13.55
C LYS A 300 -27.00 -11.31 -13.17
N ILE A 301 -26.14 -10.33 -12.94
CA ILE A 301 -26.52 -8.98 -12.55
C ILE A 301 -26.87 -8.21 -13.82
N LYS A 302 -28.16 -7.93 -13.98
CA LYS A 302 -28.74 -7.26 -15.14
C LYS A 302 -29.04 -5.78 -14.86
N SER A 303 -29.26 -5.43 -13.60
CA SER A 303 -29.43 -4.07 -13.13
C SER A 303 -28.08 -3.49 -12.66
N PRO A 304 -27.80 -2.22 -12.95
CA PRO A 304 -26.59 -1.57 -12.47
C PRO A 304 -26.63 -1.46 -10.94
N VAL A 305 -25.52 -1.83 -10.30
CA VAL A 305 -25.31 -1.78 -8.85
C VAL A 305 -24.26 -0.70 -8.56
N SER A 306 -24.64 0.28 -7.73
CA SER A 306 -23.78 1.40 -7.35
C SER A 306 -22.84 0.99 -6.21
N ILE A 307 -21.54 0.92 -6.48
CA ILE A 307 -20.55 0.34 -5.54
C ILE A 307 -19.55 1.36 -5.00
N ARG A 308 -19.42 2.54 -5.62
CA ARG A 308 -18.34 3.50 -5.27
C ARG A 308 -18.77 4.88 -4.81
N GLY A 309 -20.05 5.21 -4.60
CA GLY A 309 -20.41 6.60 -4.23
C GLY A 309 -19.88 7.67 -5.20
N VAL A 310 -19.40 7.26 -6.39
CA VAL A 310 -19.03 8.11 -7.52
C VAL A 310 -20.26 8.10 -8.40
N LEU A 311 -21.10 9.10 -8.18
CA LEU A 311 -22.42 9.21 -8.79
C LEU A 311 -22.30 9.41 -10.30
N SER A 312 -23.03 8.59 -11.02
CA SER A 312 -23.75 8.99 -12.23
C SER A 312 -25.09 8.25 -12.12
N ALA A 313 -26.18 8.72 -11.49
CA ALA A 313 -26.63 10.01 -10.95
C ALA A 313 -27.60 9.71 -9.75
N PRO A 314 -28.66 10.52 -9.51
CA PRO A 314 -28.91 11.33 -8.31
C PRO A 314 -29.05 10.57 -6.98
N VAL A 315 -28.91 11.34 -5.89
CA VAL A 315 -28.98 10.92 -4.49
C VAL A 315 -30.18 10.01 -4.23
N PRO A 316 -30.00 8.77 -3.73
CA PRO A 316 -31.08 8.01 -3.15
C PRO A 316 -31.48 8.65 -1.81
N GLU A 317 -32.78 8.82 -1.58
CA GLU A 317 -33.32 9.54 -0.40
C GLU A 317 -32.91 8.93 0.95
N LYS A 318 -32.44 7.67 0.99
CA LYS A 318 -31.93 7.04 2.21
C LYS A 318 -30.78 6.08 1.91
N VAL A 319 -29.63 6.37 2.52
CA VAL A 319 -28.52 5.43 2.68
C VAL A 319 -28.83 4.55 3.89
N GLU A 320 -28.80 3.22 3.75
CA GLU A 320 -28.89 2.33 4.92
C GLU A 320 -27.64 2.49 5.77
N ARG A 321 -27.83 3.14 6.92
CA ARG A 321 -26.83 3.39 7.96
C ARG A 321 -26.44 2.06 8.60
N LYS A 322 -25.15 1.87 8.85
CA LYS A 322 -24.75 0.92 9.88
C LYS A 322 -24.92 1.64 11.20
N ASP A 323 -25.92 1.22 11.97
CA ASP A 323 -26.07 1.60 13.37
C ASP A 323 -24.88 0.99 14.15
N THR A 324 -23.74 1.68 14.12
CA THR A 324 -22.71 1.44 15.13
C THR A 324 -23.00 2.38 16.26
N ASP A 325 -23.69 1.87 17.29
CA ASP A 325 -23.86 2.61 18.53
C ASP A 325 -22.49 3.11 19.01
N PRO A 326 -22.36 4.41 19.32
CA PRO A 326 -21.10 4.97 19.74
C PRO A 326 -20.66 4.32 21.05
N SER A 327 -19.36 4.07 21.21
CA SER A 327 -18.88 3.30 22.36
C SER A 327 -19.17 4.02 23.69
N GLN A 328 -19.53 3.24 24.71
CA GLN A 328 -19.74 3.72 26.07
C GLN A 328 -18.46 3.60 26.89
N SER A 329 -18.25 4.55 27.81
CA SER A 329 -17.14 4.52 28.75
C SER A 329 -17.24 3.32 29.70
N VAL A 330 -16.11 2.87 30.24
CA VAL A 330 -16.11 1.79 31.25
C VAL A 330 -16.96 2.18 32.46
N LYS A 331 -16.88 3.44 32.91
CA LYS A 331 -17.64 3.92 34.07
C LYS A 331 -19.15 3.82 33.87
N SER A 332 -19.65 4.03 32.65
CA SER A 332 -21.07 3.83 32.33
C SER A 332 -21.43 2.37 32.11
N ARG A 333 -20.53 1.58 31.53
CA ARG A 333 -20.76 0.14 31.27
C ARG A 333 -20.74 -0.70 32.54
N ILE A 334 -19.88 -0.38 33.49
CA ILE A 334 -19.64 -1.15 34.73
C ILE A 334 -19.46 -0.17 35.90
N PRO A 335 -20.54 0.45 36.41
CA PRO A 335 -20.46 1.47 37.46
C PRO A 335 -19.85 0.95 38.76
N ASP A 336 -20.07 -0.34 39.09
CA ASP A 336 -19.59 -0.95 40.34
C ASP A 336 -18.27 -1.72 40.17
N LEU A 337 -17.51 -1.48 39.09
CA LEU A 337 -16.28 -2.23 38.78
C LEU A 337 -15.29 -2.23 39.96
N ILE A 338 -15.15 -1.10 40.64
CA ILE A 338 -14.24 -0.94 41.77
C ILE A 338 -14.61 -1.88 42.92
N GLU A 339 -15.91 -1.97 43.24
CA GLU A 339 -16.43 -2.79 44.34
C GLU A 339 -16.43 -4.28 43.98
N GLN A 340 -16.90 -4.62 42.77
CA GLN A 340 -17.01 -6.00 42.28
C GLN A 340 -15.63 -6.65 42.10
N ALA A 341 -14.67 -5.91 41.52
CA ALA A 341 -13.33 -6.43 41.27
C ALA A 341 -12.36 -6.21 42.45
N ARG A 342 -12.84 -5.63 43.58
CA ARG A 342 -12.05 -5.31 44.78
C ARG A 342 -10.75 -4.57 44.43
N LEU A 343 -10.85 -3.57 43.57
CA LEU A 343 -9.67 -2.86 43.07
C LEU A 343 -8.98 -2.10 44.19
N LYS A 344 -7.63 -2.14 44.20
CA LYS A 344 -6.83 -1.28 45.07
C LYS A 344 -6.83 0.14 44.51
N VAL A 345 -7.87 0.89 44.83
CA VAL A 345 -7.94 2.35 44.64
C VAL A 345 -7.48 3.08 45.88
N ASN A 346 -7.07 4.34 45.72
CA ASN A 346 -6.89 5.25 46.85
C ASN A 346 -8.24 5.52 47.54
N PRO A 347 -8.51 4.90 48.71
CA PRO A 347 -9.78 5.08 49.38
C PRO A 347 -9.93 6.50 49.92
N SER A 348 -8.82 7.19 50.15
CA SER A 348 -8.80 8.58 50.59
C SER A 348 -9.30 9.51 49.48
N PHE A 349 -8.90 9.29 48.22
CA PHE A 349 -9.40 10.07 47.08
C PHE A 349 -10.92 9.88 46.89
N ALA A 350 -11.40 8.64 46.87
CA ALA A 350 -12.83 8.35 46.70
C ALA A 350 -13.68 8.93 47.84
N ARG A 351 -13.22 8.80 49.09
CA ARG A 351 -13.89 9.43 50.26
C ARG A 351 -13.86 10.94 50.17
N PHE A 352 -12.74 11.52 49.73
CA PHE A 352 -12.57 12.96 49.59
C PHE A 352 -13.52 13.52 48.53
N ALA A 353 -13.55 12.93 47.33
CA ALA A 353 -14.48 13.31 46.27
C ALA A 353 -15.94 13.20 46.75
N LYS A 354 -16.32 12.09 47.38
CA LYS A 354 -17.66 11.91 47.97
C LYS A 354 -17.99 12.96 49.03
N ALA A 355 -17.02 13.33 49.87
CA ALA A 355 -17.20 14.38 50.87
C ALA A 355 -17.45 15.75 50.21
N LEU A 356 -16.71 16.09 49.15
CA LEU A 356 -16.88 17.34 48.40
C LEU A 356 -18.25 17.45 47.72
N PHE A 357 -18.85 16.34 47.31
CA PHE A 357 -20.22 16.33 46.74
C PHE A 357 -21.30 16.67 47.77
N HIS A 358 -21.09 16.34 49.05
CA HIS A 358 -22.13 16.44 50.08
C HIS A 358 -21.87 17.50 51.16
N ARG A 359 -20.64 18.00 51.28
CA ARG A 359 -20.25 18.93 52.34
C ARG A 359 -19.51 20.13 51.75
N LYS A 360 -19.85 21.32 52.27
CA LYS A 360 -19.08 22.54 52.01
C LYS A 360 -17.75 22.46 52.75
N VAL A 361 -16.65 22.77 52.05
CA VAL A 361 -15.31 22.84 52.62
C VAL A 361 -14.76 24.24 52.35
N SER A 362 -14.31 24.94 53.39
CA SER A 362 -13.69 26.26 53.26
C SER A 362 -12.21 26.10 52.91
N ILE A 363 -11.80 26.59 51.74
CA ILE A 363 -10.44 26.42 51.22
C ILE A 363 -9.96 27.74 50.60
N SER A 364 -8.76 28.18 50.98
CA SER A 364 -8.16 29.44 50.51
C SER A 364 -7.62 29.36 49.08
N ASN A 365 -7.19 28.18 48.62
CA ASN A 365 -6.76 27.92 47.24
C ASN A 365 -7.41 26.62 46.72
N PRO A 366 -8.61 26.69 46.14
CA PRO A 366 -9.40 25.50 45.88
C PRO A 366 -9.07 24.82 44.54
N GLY A 367 -8.16 25.36 43.71
CA GLY A 367 -7.97 24.99 42.30
C GLY A 367 -7.88 23.48 42.03
N ALA A 368 -6.87 22.80 42.59
CA ALA A 368 -6.70 21.36 42.41
C ALA A 368 -7.79 20.52 43.12
N ILE A 369 -8.38 21.07 44.19
CA ILE A 369 -9.38 20.37 45.01
C ILE A 369 -10.75 20.36 44.33
N ILE A 370 -11.15 21.45 43.68
CA ILE A 370 -12.39 21.52 42.89
C ILE A 370 -12.34 20.58 41.68
N ALA A 371 -11.16 20.31 41.12
CA ALA A 371 -11.01 19.41 39.99
C ALA A 371 -11.16 17.92 40.35
N ALA A 372 -10.99 17.55 41.63
CA ALA A 372 -11.03 16.14 42.06
C ALA A 372 -12.37 15.43 41.78
N PRO A 373 -13.55 16.02 42.10
CA PRO A 373 -14.85 15.46 41.70
C PRO A 373 -15.01 15.25 40.19
N PHE A 374 -14.51 16.18 39.37
CA PHE A 374 -14.57 16.04 37.90
C PHE A 374 -13.68 14.90 37.41
N LEU A 375 -12.49 14.76 37.99
CA LEU A 375 -11.57 13.68 37.65
C LEU A 375 -12.14 12.31 38.04
N ASP A 376 -12.85 12.22 39.16
CA ASP A 376 -13.60 11.02 39.53
C ASP A 376 -14.69 10.73 38.49
N GLN A 377 -15.49 11.72 38.10
CA GLN A 377 -16.54 11.56 37.10
C GLN A 377 -16.02 11.10 35.74
N LEU A 378 -14.79 11.43 35.37
CA LEU A 378 -14.14 10.97 34.12
C LEU A 378 -13.77 9.48 34.12
N GLY A 379 -13.81 8.79 35.26
CA GLY A 379 -13.63 7.33 35.32
C GLY A 379 -12.23 6.83 34.98
N VAL A 380 -11.21 7.65 35.29
CA VAL A 380 -9.80 7.36 34.96
C VAL A 380 -9.34 6.02 35.56
N VAL A 381 -9.85 5.65 36.73
CA VAL A 381 -9.49 4.40 37.42
C VAL A 381 -10.04 3.19 36.67
N GLU A 382 -11.33 3.22 36.38
CA GLU A 382 -12.08 2.16 35.71
C GLU A 382 -11.50 1.91 34.31
N ALA A 383 -11.18 3.00 33.60
CA ALA A 383 -10.50 2.96 32.31
C ALA A 383 -9.10 2.32 32.42
N LEU A 384 -8.29 2.73 33.42
CA LEU A 384 -6.94 2.22 33.61
C LEU A 384 -6.92 0.73 33.94
N HIS A 385 -7.85 0.25 34.77
CA HIS A 385 -7.91 -1.17 35.10
C HIS A 385 -8.34 -2.03 33.90
N THR A 386 -9.17 -1.47 33.02
CA THR A 386 -9.72 -2.17 31.85
C THR A 386 -8.75 -2.20 30.68
N TYR A 387 -8.11 -1.06 30.38
CA TYR A 387 -7.27 -0.89 29.19
C TYR A 387 -5.77 -0.75 29.49
N GLY A 388 -5.40 -0.59 30.75
CA GLY A 388 -3.99 -0.55 31.15
C GLY A 388 -3.32 -1.93 31.09
N PRO A 389 -1.98 -1.97 31.19
CA PRO A 389 -1.23 -3.22 31.27
C PRO A 389 -1.71 -4.11 32.42
N GLU A 390 -1.74 -5.43 32.24
CA GLU A 390 -2.19 -6.37 33.28
C GLU A 390 -1.42 -6.24 34.60
N ASN A 391 -0.16 -5.84 34.50
CA ASN A 391 0.71 -5.59 35.64
C ASN A 391 0.26 -4.40 36.53
N PHE A 392 -0.69 -3.57 36.08
CA PHE A 392 -1.25 -2.48 36.88
C PHE A 392 -2.37 -2.95 37.81
N ARG A 393 -3.04 -4.07 37.51
CA ARG A 393 -4.14 -4.60 38.32
C ARG A 393 -3.78 -4.81 39.81
N PRO A 394 -2.58 -5.32 40.18
CA PRO A 394 -2.21 -5.49 41.59
C PRO A 394 -1.58 -4.25 42.27
N THR A 395 -1.23 -3.20 41.52
CA THR A 395 -0.48 -2.02 42.02
C THR A 395 -1.35 -0.75 42.04
N ASP A 396 -1.37 -0.02 43.15
CA ASP A 396 -2.06 1.29 43.25
C ASP A 396 -1.26 2.40 42.55
N ILE A 397 -1.28 2.40 41.21
CA ILE A 397 -0.69 3.44 40.37
C ILE A 397 -1.62 4.65 40.20
N THR A 398 -2.88 4.50 40.60
CA THR A 398 -3.95 5.50 40.49
C THR A 398 -3.56 6.81 41.17
N ASN A 399 -2.88 6.73 42.32
CA ASN A 399 -2.31 7.90 43.00
C ASN A 399 -1.37 8.71 42.13
N ASN A 400 -0.41 8.06 41.48
CA ASN A 400 0.59 8.75 40.67
C ASN A 400 -0.06 9.45 39.47
N ILE A 401 -1.08 8.82 38.87
CA ILE A 401 -1.81 9.38 37.74
C ILE A 401 -2.66 10.57 38.17
N ILE A 402 -3.45 10.43 39.24
CA ILE A 402 -4.31 11.50 39.77
C ILE A 402 -3.46 12.72 40.17
N VAL A 403 -2.38 12.52 40.92
CA VAL A 403 -1.47 13.61 41.30
C VAL A 403 -0.88 14.27 40.07
N ASN A 404 -0.46 13.49 39.06
CA ASN A 404 0.13 14.06 37.85
C ASN A 404 -0.89 14.89 37.04
N VAL A 405 -2.14 14.46 36.96
CA VAL A 405 -3.21 15.24 36.29
C VAL A 405 -3.50 16.53 37.06
N LEU A 406 -3.70 16.43 38.37
CA LEU A 406 -3.98 17.61 39.22
C LEU A 406 -2.82 18.60 39.23
N ARG A 407 -1.57 18.12 39.18
CA ARG A 407 -0.36 18.95 39.01
C ARG A 407 -0.42 19.78 37.74
N ILE A 408 -0.78 19.16 36.62
CA ILE A 408 -0.89 19.85 35.32
C ILE A 408 -2.01 20.89 35.37
N ILE A 409 -3.16 20.56 35.95
CA ILE A 409 -4.29 21.49 36.12
C ILE A 409 -3.91 22.68 37.00
N ALA A 410 -3.15 22.43 38.08
CA ALA A 410 -2.64 23.47 38.97
C ALA A 410 -1.53 24.34 38.35
N GLY A 411 -1.09 24.03 37.12
CA GLY A 411 -0.12 24.84 36.37
C GLY A 411 1.34 24.55 36.69
N PHE A 412 1.66 23.41 37.30
CA PHE A 412 3.06 23.00 37.54
C PHE A 412 3.64 22.31 36.29
N PRO A 413 4.59 22.95 35.57
CA PRO A 413 5.06 22.42 34.29
C PRO A 413 5.88 21.14 34.47
N THR A 414 6.74 21.05 35.48
CA THR A 414 7.52 19.84 35.77
C THR A 414 7.21 19.22 37.13
N ILE A 415 7.53 17.94 37.28
CA ILE A 415 7.40 17.25 38.57
C ILE A 415 8.37 17.86 39.58
N ASN A 416 9.54 18.31 39.13
CA ASN A 416 10.51 18.98 39.98
C ASN A 416 9.91 20.23 40.63
N ASP A 417 9.23 21.07 39.84
CA ASP A 417 8.61 22.31 40.33
C ASP A 417 7.51 22.01 41.36
N TYR A 418 6.72 20.95 41.12
CA TYR A 418 5.73 20.50 42.07
C TYR A 418 6.35 19.97 43.38
N THR A 419 7.39 19.14 43.29
CA THR A 419 8.04 18.58 44.49
C THR A 419 8.75 19.62 45.35
N MET A 420 9.20 20.73 44.75
CA MET A 420 9.83 21.85 45.45
C MET A 420 8.80 22.84 46.01
N ASN A 421 7.51 22.69 45.68
CA ASN A 421 6.45 23.56 46.14
C ASN A 421 5.95 23.14 47.54
N SER A 422 5.69 24.13 48.40
CA SER A 422 5.11 23.93 49.73
C SER A 422 3.58 23.75 49.71
N ASP A 423 2.91 24.10 48.60
CA ASP A 423 1.48 23.90 48.39
C ASP A 423 1.15 22.40 48.36
N ARG A 424 0.18 22.03 49.18
CA ARG A 424 -0.32 20.66 49.34
C ARG A 424 -1.66 20.46 48.64
N SER A 425 -2.23 21.48 48.02
CA SER A 425 -3.55 21.44 47.35
C SER A 425 -3.65 20.27 46.35
N VAL A 426 -2.60 20.04 45.55
CA VAL A 426 -2.51 18.94 44.58
C VAL A 426 -2.43 17.57 45.27
N ALA A 427 -1.62 17.42 46.33
CA ALA A 427 -1.52 16.17 47.07
C ALA A 427 -2.85 15.85 47.77
N ILE A 428 -3.43 16.83 48.46
CA ILE A 428 -4.72 16.70 49.17
C ILE A 428 -5.83 16.38 48.16
N GLY A 429 -5.88 17.08 47.03
CA GLY A 429 -6.83 16.82 45.95
C GLY A 429 -6.72 15.39 45.39
N ALA A 430 -5.51 14.83 45.39
CA ALA A 430 -5.27 13.44 45.00
C ALA A 430 -5.51 12.41 46.12
N GLY A 431 -5.94 12.84 47.31
CA GLY A 431 -6.12 11.97 48.47
C GLY A 431 -4.81 11.56 49.15
N LEU A 432 -3.74 12.34 49.00
CA LEU A 432 -2.44 12.16 49.67
C LEU A 432 -2.23 13.20 50.77
N SER A 433 -1.52 12.80 51.83
CA SER A 433 -1.14 13.67 52.94
C SER A 433 0.12 14.49 52.69
N LEU A 434 1.00 14.03 51.80
CA LEU A 434 2.30 14.64 51.49
C LEU A 434 2.56 14.61 49.98
N ASN A 435 3.34 15.58 49.50
CA ASN A 435 3.80 15.62 48.12
C ASN A 435 4.70 14.40 47.85
N PRO A 436 4.40 13.57 46.82
CA PRO A 436 5.21 12.40 46.51
C PRO A 436 6.63 12.78 46.07
N GLY A 437 7.63 11.99 46.48
CA GLY A 437 9.02 12.16 46.06
C GLY A 437 9.26 11.80 44.59
N LYS A 438 10.35 12.31 44.00
CA LYS A 438 10.69 12.18 42.57
C LYS A 438 10.70 10.74 42.03
N SER A 439 11.10 9.74 42.82
CA SER A 439 11.27 8.36 42.33
C SER A 439 9.95 7.66 42.02
N ARG A 440 8.90 7.89 42.81
CA ARG A 440 7.65 7.12 42.71
C ARG A 440 6.74 7.53 41.55
N PHE A 441 6.95 8.71 40.96
CA PHE A 441 6.04 9.29 39.97
C PHE A 441 6.05 8.59 38.61
N TYR A 442 7.21 8.12 38.17
CA TYR A 442 7.36 7.47 36.86
C TYR A 442 7.33 5.94 36.94
N ASP A 443 7.17 5.40 38.14
CA ASP A 443 7.14 3.96 38.34
C ASP A 443 6.05 3.33 37.48
N SER A 444 6.44 2.34 36.68
CA SER A 444 5.57 1.53 35.82
C SER A 444 4.96 2.24 34.59
N PHE A 445 5.23 3.53 34.34
CA PHE A 445 4.78 4.20 33.10
C PHE A 445 5.51 3.69 31.84
N ASP A 446 6.70 3.12 32.01
CA ASP A 446 7.48 2.41 30.98
C ASP A 446 6.75 1.21 30.37
N LYS A 447 5.70 0.69 31.04
CA LYS A 447 4.89 -0.44 30.57
C LYS A 447 3.72 -0.02 29.66
N LEU A 448 3.39 1.27 29.59
CA LEU A 448 2.34 1.75 28.69
C LEU A 448 2.79 1.62 27.22
N ARG A 449 1.83 1.31 26.36
CA ARG A 449 2.02 1.12 24.92
C ARG A 449 0.99 1.98 24.18
N PHE A 450 1.21 2.21 22.88
CA PHE A 450 0.34 3.09 22.09
C PHE A 450 -1.14 2.65 22.09
N GLU A 451 -1.40 1.34 22.05
CA GLU A 451 -2.77 0.79 22.11
C GLU A 451 -3.45 1.08 23.46
N HIS A 452 -2.73 0.92 24.58
CA HIS A 452 -3.24 1.27 25.91
C HIS A 452 -3.58 2.75 25.98
N LEU A 453 -2.67 3.62 25.54
CA LEU A 453 -2.88 5.07 25.54
C LEU A 453 -4.05 5.48 24.66
N GLN A 454 -4.23 4.82 23.51
CA GLN A 454 -5.35 5.08 22.60
C GLN A 454 -6.69 4.69 23.23
N ALA A 455 -6.77 3.51 23.83
CA ALA A 455 -7.98 3.06 24.50
C ALA A 455 -8.36 3.96 25.70
N LEU A 456 -7.37 4.36 26.51
CA LEU A 456 -7.58 5.28 27.64
C LEU A 456 -8.08 6.66 27.19
N ARG A 457 -7.51 7.22 26.10
CA ARG A 457 -8.00 8.48 25.54
C ARG A 457 -9.43 8.35 25.04
N ASN A 458 -9.72 7.29 24.27
CA ASN A 458 -11.06 7.07 23.73
C ASN A 458 -12.10 6.94 24.84
N ASP A 459 -11.80 6.21 25.91
CA ASP A 459 -12.72 6.04 27.04
C ASP A 459 -13.01 7.36 27.74
N ALA A 460 -11.98 8.19 27.97
CA ALA A 460 -12.14 9.52 28.53
C ALA A 460 -13.04 10.42 27.65
N SER A 461 -12.88 10.37 26.32
CA SER A 461 -13.74 11.13 25.40
C SER A 461 -15.18 10.59 25.37
N CYS A 462 -15.36 9.26 25.45
CA CYS A 462 -16.69 8.67 25.58
C CYS A 462 -17.38 9.14 26.86
N ARG A 463 -16.63 9.20 27.96
CA ARG A 463 -17.15 9.72 29.21
C ARG A 463 -17.47 11.21 29.15
N ALA A 464 -16.62 12.00 28.50
CA ALA A 464 -16.87 13.42 28.28
C ALA A 464 -18.14 13.65 27.43
N ARG A 465 -18.39 12.82 26.42
CA ARG A 465 -19.66 12.81 25.66
C ARG A 465 -20.86 12.49 26.55
N GLU A 466 -20.77 11.45 27.37
CA GLU A 466 -21.85 11.04 28.30
C GLU A 466 -22.16 12.11 29.35
N LEU A 467 -21.17 12.93 29.71
CA LEU A 467 -21.31 14.08 30.60
C LEU A 467 -21.75 15.37 29.87
N ASN A 468 -22.05 15.29 28.57
CA ASN A 468 -22.41 16.42 27.69
C ASN A 468 -21.32 17.52 27.60
N LEU A 469 -20.05 17.17 27.82
CA LEU A 469 -18.92 18.07 27.58
C LEU A 469 -18.56 18.11 26.09
N ILE A 470 -18.85 17.03 25.36
CA ILE A 470 -18.69 16.90 23.91
C ILE A 470 -20.08 16.71 23.30
N GLU A 471 -20.48 17.63 22.44
CA GLU A 471 -21.70 17.55 21.64
C GLU A 471 -21.43 16.81 20.32
N GLY A 472 -20.28 17.10 19.70
CA GLY A 472 -19.79 16.36 18.53
C GLY A 472 -20.42 16.73 17.18
N ARG A 473 -21.23 17.80 17.11
CA ARG A 473 -21.86 18.26 15.86
C ARG A 473 -20.88 18.91 14.90
N HIS A 474 -20.02 19.78 15.41
CA HIS A 474 -19.01 20.47 14.62
C HIS A 474 -17.61 20.03 15.04
N ILE A 475 -16.93 19.36 14.13
CA ILE A 475 -15.65 18.71 14.41
C ILE A 475 -14.54 19.42 13.68
N ALA A 476 -13.52 19.87 14.41
CA ALA A 476 -12.31 20.38 13.82
C ALA A 476 -11.21 19.32 13.86
N VAL A 477 -10.54 19.12 12.72
CA VAL A 477 -9.44 18.18 12.56
C VAL A 477 -8.22 18.94 12.04
N ASP A 478 -7.17 18.92 12.86
CA ASP A 478 -5.91 19.58 12.53
C ASP A 478 -4.74 18.59 12.53
N TYR A 479 -3.67 19.01 11.88
CA TYR A 479 -2.48 18.24 11.63
C TYR A 479 -1.26 19.13 11.74
N HIS A 480 -0.28 18.69 12.52
CA HIS A 480 1.02 19.34 12.55
C HIS A 480 2.16 18.37 12.28
N CYS A 481 3.24 18.87 11.68
CA CYS A 481 4.50 18.16 11.58
C CYS A 481 5.53 18.88 12.44
N ASP A 482 5.90 18.26 13.55
CA ASP A 482 6.79 18.86 14.55
C ASP A 482 8.18 18.19 14.47
N PRO A 483 9.25 18.93 14.10
CA PRO A 483 10.61 18.39 14.09
C PRO A 483 11.00 17.83 15.45
N CYS A 484 11.60 16.64 15.45
CA CYS A 484 12.12 16.03 16.66
C CYS A 484 13.51 16.60 16.95
N ASP A 485 13.59 17.45 17.97
CA ASP A 485 14.86 18.03 18.46
C ASP A 485 15.61 17.11 19.44
N SER A 486 15.20 15.84 19.57
CA SER A 486 15.86 14.91 20.49
C SER A 486 17.35 14.81 20.17
N ARG A 487 18.18 14.92 21.21
CA ARG A 487 19.63 14.76 21.11
C ARG A 487 20.04 13.28 21.06
N TYR A 488 19.12 12.37 21.39
CA TYR A 488 19.40 10.93 21.50
C TYR A 488 19.17 10.21 20.16
N PRO A 489 20.16 9.44 19.65
CA PRO A 489 20.04 8.71 18.38
C PRO A 489 18.91 7.67 18.33
N GLU A 490 18.55 7.09 19.47
CA GLU A 490 17.50 6.06 19.57
C GLU A 490 16.10 6.67 19.37
N ASP A 491 15.83 7.86 19.89
CA ASP A 491 14.58 8.59 19.68
C ASP A 491 14.42 9.02 18.21
N LYS A 492 15.53 9.35 17.54
CA LYS A 492 15.57 9.65 16.10
C LYS A 492 15.17 8.43 15.25
N ALA A 493 15.28 7.20 15.75
CA ALA A 493 14.84 6.03 15.00
C ALA A 493 13.32 5.85 14.95
N LEU A 494 12.57 6.49 15.86
CA LEU A 494 11.13 6.28 16.06
C LEU A 494 10.26 6.88 14.94
N SER A 495 10.61 8.04 14.37
CA SER A 495 9.86 8.58 13.23
C SER A 495 10.68 9.48 12.30
N LYS A 496 10.64 9.16 11.01
CA LYS A 496 11.16 9.98 9.91
C LYS A 496 10.00 10.43 9.01
N SER A 497 9.97 11.71 8.68
CA SER A 497 8.90 12.35 7.91
C SER A 497 9.50 13.34 6.90
N PRO A 498 8.90 13.51 5.71
CA PRO A 498 9.26 14.66 4.87
C PRO A 498 8.81 15.97 5.54
N ASP A 499 9.72 16.95 5.63
CA ASP A 499 9.42 18.33 6.03
C ASP A 499 8.68 19.08 4.90
N LYS A 500 8.39 20.37 5.12
CA LYS A 500 7.73 21.24 4.12
C LYS A 500 8.52 21.35 2.79
N ASN A 501 9.83 21.13 2.83
CA ASN A 501 10.73 21.15 1.68
C ASN A 501 10.91 19.76 1.03
N GLY A 502 10.28 18.72 1.59
CA GLY A 502 10.39 17.34 1.14
C GLY A 502 11.65 16.62 1.61
N ASN A 503 12.47 17.26 2.47
CA ASN A 503 13.62 16.64 3.10
C ASN A 503 13.17 15.70 4.19
N LEU A 504 13.85 14.55 4.29
CA LEU A 504 13.49 13.52 5.25
C LEU A 504 14.07 13.89 6.62
N VAL A 505 13.24 14.46 7.49
CA VAL A 505 13.61 14.93 8.83
C VAL A 505 13.07 13.99 9.91
N TYR A 506 13.70 14.01 11.08
CA TYR A 506 13.15 13.40 12.28
C TYR A 506 12.00 14.30 12.74
N ALA A 507 10.78 13.78 12.76
CA ALA A 507 9.61 14.58 13.14
C ALA A 507 8.45 13.70 13.60
N HIS A 508 7.69 14.23 14.54
CA HIS A 508 6.43 13.69 15.03
C HIS A 508 5.27 14.33 14.27
N ARG A 509 4.15 13.60 14.18
CA ARG A 509 2.95 14.06 13.47
C ARG A 509 1.73 13.94 14.38
N PRO A 510 1.52 14.89 15.31
CA PRO A 510 0.31 14.94 16.08
C PRO A 510 -0.89 15.24 15.16
N GLN A 511 -1.95 14.48 15.36
CA GLN A 511 -3.28 14.78 14.84
C GLN A 511 -4.18 15.06 16.04
N ILE A 512 -5.01 16.08 15.91
CA ILE A 512 -5.94 16.50 16.95
C ILE A 512 -7.34 16.60 16.36
N ILE A 513 -8.31 16.21 17.18
CA ILE A 513 -9.73 16.39 16.92
C ILE A 513 -10.32 17.10 18.12
N TRP A 514 -11.10 18.13 17.88
CA TRP A 514 -11.84 18.82 18.94
C TRP A 514 -13.24 19.21 18.47
N ASP A 515 -14.14 19.31 19.44
CA ASP A 515 -15.48 19.84 19.27
C ASP A 515 -15.39 21.36 19.23
N SER A 516 -15.71 21.96 18.09
CA SER A 516 -15.63 23.42 17.91
C SER A 516 -16.79 24.17 18.56
N MET A 517 -17.90 23.50 18.92
CA MET A 517 -19.01 24.13 19.62
C MET A 517 -18.63 24.41 21.08
N ASN A 518 -18.16 23.36 21.77
CA ASN A 518 -17.81 23.42 23.19
C ASN A 518 -16.32 23.73 23.43
N ASN A 519 -15.53 23.94 22.38
CA ASN A 519 -14.07 24.12 22.44
C ASN A 519 -13.36 23.03 23.27
N THR A 520 -13.84 21.79 23.14
CA THR A 520 -13.35 20.66 23.94
C THR A 520 -12.57 19.69 23.07
N ILE A 521 -11.35 19.36 23.48
CA ILE A 521 -10.51 18.40 22.77
C ILE A 521 -11.13 17.01 22.90
N ILE A 522 -11.42 16.39 21.76
CA ILE A 522 -11.94 15.03 21.70
C ILE A 522 -10.77 14.05 21.79
N ASN A 523 -9.72 14.22 20.97
CA ASN A 523 -8.57 13.31 21.00
C ASN A 523 -7.31 13.94 20.40
N ILE A 524 -6.14 13.49 20.86
CA ILE A 524 -4.83 13.81 20.30
C ILE A 524 -4.05 12.50 20.15
N ALA A 525 -3.54 12.21 18.96
CA ALA A 525 -2.67 11.06 18.76
C ALA A 525 -1.44 11.41 17.91
N TYR A 526 -0.30 10.84 18.29
CA TYR A 526 0.92 10.87 17.48
C TYR A 526 0.86 9.76 16.45
N CYS A 527 0.80 10.11 15.18
CA CYS A 527 0.88 9.16 14.08
C CYS A 527 2.33 8.93 13.65
N GLU A 528 2.66 7.71 13.20
CA GLU A 528 3.98 7.41 12.65
C GLU A 528 4.33 8.33 11.47
N GLY A 529 5.52 8.94 11.53
CA GLY A 529 6.03 9.90 10.55
C GLY A 529 6.06 9.42 9.09
N ARG A 530 6.14 8.10 8.88
CA ARG A 530 6.23 7.46 7.55
C ARG A 530 4.88 7.40 6.83
N SER A 531 3.76 7.58 7.53
CA SER A 531 2.42 7.43 6.97
C SER A 531 2.07 8.60 6.04
N ARG A 532 1.62 8.28 4.81
CA ARG A 532 1.13 9.31 3.88
C ARG A 532 -0.22 9.85 4.37
N ALA A 533 -0.42 11.17 4.21
CA ALA A 533 -1.57 11.91 4.74
C ALA A 533 -2.96 11.25 4.57
N PRO A 534 -3.31 10.59 3.44
CA PRO A 534 -4.65 10.00 3.30
C PRO A 534 -4.90 8.81 4.23
N SER A 535 -3.98 7.84 4.28
CA SER A 535 -4.15 6.63 5.11
C SER A 535 -4.03 6.94 6.61
N ALA A 536 -3.23 7.95 6.95
CA ALA A 536 -3.07 8.40 8.33
C ALA A 536 -4.37 9.02 8.86
N LEU A 537 -5.01 9.91 8.08
CA LEU A 537 -6.29 10.52 8.44
C LEU A 537 -7.39 9.46 8.61
N PHE A 538 -7.50 8.51 7.67
CA PHE A 538 -8.58 7.52 7.71
C PHE A 538 -8.48 6.67 8.96
N LYS A 539 -7.27 6.15 9.23
CA LYS A 539 -7.00 5.36 10.43
C LYS A 539 -7.27 6.18 11.70
N PHE A 540 -6.84 7.45 11.72
CA PHE A 540 -7.04 8.31 12.87
C PHE A 540 -8.53 8.56 13.14
N CYS A 541 -9.34 8.92 12.13
CA CYS A 541 -10.77 9.13 12.29
C CYS A 541 -11.52 7.84 12.67
N GLU A 542 -11.24 6.70 12.02
CA GLU A 542 -11.88 5.41 12.36
C GLU A 542 -11.55 4.97 13.78
N GLU A 543 -10.34 5.24 14.28
CA GLU A 543 -9.95 4.77 15.60
C GLU A 543 -10.19 5.77 16.73
N ASN A 544 -10.34 7.07 16.44
CA ASN A 544 -10.37 8.14 17.46
C ASN A 544 -11.56 9.12 17.32
N LEU A 545 -12.33 9.09 16.23
CA LEU A 545 -13.53 9.93 16.07
C LEU A 545 -14.79 9.07 16.00
N PHE A 546 -14.91 8.21 14.99
CA PHE A 546 -16.13 7.46 14.70
C PHE A 546 -16.41 6.32 15.68
N LYS A 547 -15.50 6.03 16.60
CA LYS A 547 -15.78 5.16 17.77
C LYS A 547 -16.45 5.92 18.91
N ILE A 548 -16.24 7.24 18.97
CA ILE A 548 -16.59 8.10 20.11
C ILE A 548 -17.85 8.89 19.79
N ILE A 549 -17.98 9.42 18.58
CA ILE A 549 -19.12 10.22 18.17
C ILE A 549 -19.88 9.45 17.11
N ASP A 550 -21.19 9.38 17.29
CA ASP A 550 -22.08 8.85 16.26
C ASP A 550 -21.97 9.75 15.03
N VAL A 551 -21.77 9.07 13.91
CA VAL A 551 -21.55 9.65 12.60
C VAL A 551 -22.73 10.52 12.19
N ASP A 552 -23.94 10.13 12.57
CA ASP A 552 -25.18 10.84 12.27
C ASP A 552 -25.34 12.16 13.02
N VAL A 553 -24.58 12.35 14.11
CA VAL A 553 -24.57 13.60 14.89
C VAL A 553 -23.68 14.66 14.23
N ILE A 554 -22.74 14.25 13.37
CA ILE A 554 -21.74 15.16 12.81
C ILE A 554 -22.37 15.96 11.66
N GLU A 555 -22.59 17.25 11.89
CA GLU A 555 -23.16 18.18 10.89
C GLU A 555 -22.07 18.78 10.00
N GLU A 556 -20.94 19.19 10.59
CA GLU A 556 -19.84 19.82 9.85
C GLU A 556 -18.46 19.37 10.35
N ILE A 557 -17.53 19.15 9.41
CA ILE A 557 -16.11 18.89 9.70
C ILE A 557 -15.25 19.99 9.09
N TYR A 558 -14.48 20.68 9.95
CA TYR A 558 -13.44 21.62 9.57
C TYR A 558 -12.10 20.90 9.46
N ALA A 559 -11.46 20.95 8.28
CA ALA A 559 -10.19 20.30 8.03
C ALA A 559 -9.08 21.30 7.65
N ASP A 560 -7.91 21.13 8.25
CA ASP A 560 -6.74 21.96 7.91
C ASP A 560 -6.20 21.71 6.48
N SER A 561 -5.44 22.69 5.98
CA SER A 561 -4.75 22.74 4.70
C SER A 561 -3.82 21.56 4.40
N GLU A 562 -3.36 20.83 5.42
CA GLU A 562 -2.57 19.62 5.23
C GLU A 562 -3.41 18.44 4.70
N TYR A 563 -4.74 18.47 4.89
CA TYR A 563 -5.70 17.44 4.44
C TYR A 563 -6.36 17.73 3.09
N THR A 564 -5.72 18.51 2.22
CA THR A 564 -6.32 19.09 0.99
C THR A 564 -6.45 18.17 -0.22
N GLY A 565 -6.27 16.87 -0.04
CA GLY A 565 -6.43 15.92 -1.13
C GLY A 565 -7.92 15.62 -1.40
N GLU A 566 -8.29 15.53 -2.68
CA GLU A 566 -9.66 15.21 -3.10
C GLU A 566 -10.15 13.89 -2.47
N LYS A 567 -9.26 12.91 -2.28
CA LYS A 567 -9.56 11.63 -1.63
C LYS A 567 -9.94 11.76 -0.15
N GLN A 568 -9.34 12.70 0.57
CA GLN A 568 -9.64 12.95 1.98
C GLN A 568 -10.99 13.65 2.13
N LEU A 569 -11.26 14.65 1.29
CA LEU A 569 -12.57 15.30 1.23
C LEU A 569 -13.69 14.28 0.98
N ILE A 570 -13.49 13.39 0.00
CA ILE A 570 -14.48 12.35 -0.33
C ILE A 570 -14.66 11.39 0.84
N TYR A 571 -13.57 10.93 1.45
CA TYR A 571 -13.65 10.01 2.58
C TYR A 571 -14.49 10.61 3.71
N LEU A 572 -14.20 11.82 4.15
CA LEU A 572 -14.95 12.47 5.23
C LEU A 572 -16.42 12.61 4.83
N MET A 573 -16.71 13.24 3.68
CA MET A 573 -18.08 13.42 3.19
C MET A 573 -18.87 12.12 3.05
N VAL A 574 -18.26 11.04 2.54
CA VAL A 574 -18.96 9.75 2.36
C VAL A 574 -19.12 9.03 3.69
N ARG A 575 -18.14 9.16 4.58
CA ARG A 575 -18.12 8.44 5.86
C ARG A 575 -19.04 9.06 6.89
N SER A 576 -19.20 10.39 6.88
CA SER A 576 -20.04 11.14 7.83
C SER A 576 -21.29 11.77 7.25
N ASP A 577 -21.47 11.81 5.93
CA ASP A 577 -22.54 12.58 5.27
C ASP A 577 -22.62 14.05 5.71
N SER A 578 -21.52 14.55 6.31
CA SER A 578 -21.44 15.87 6.91
C SER A 578 -20.96 16.90 5.89
N HIS A 579 -21.26 18.17 6.16
CA HIS A 579 -20.63 19.27 5.43
C HIS A 579 -19.13 19.28 5.73
N ILE A 580 -18.30 19.49 4.71
CA ILE A 580 -16.85 19.55 4.86
C ILE A 580 -16.37 20.93 4.47
N THR A 581 -15.82 21.65 5.43
CA THR A 581 -15.15 22.94 5.20
C THR A 581 -13.66 22.73 5.37
N MET A 582 -12.87 23.12 4.37
CA MET A 582 -11.42 22.92 4.42
C MET A 582 -10.64 24.14 4.01
N CYS A 583 -9.55 24.39 4.74
CA CYS A 583 -8.52 25.31 4.32
C CYS A 583 -7.77 24.67 3.13
N LEU A 584 -7.50 25.43 2.06
CA LEU A 584 -6.84 24.89 0.87
C LEU A 584 -5.38 25.35 0.78
N LYS A 585 -4.45 24.39 0.67
CA LYS A 585 -3.03 24.66 0.47
C LYS A 585 -2.81 25.21 -0.93
N GLN A 586 -2.01 26.27 -1.03
CA GLN A 586 -1.69 26.91 -2.30
C GLN A 586 -0.91 25.95 -3.21
N ASN A 587 -1.58 25.41 -4.22
CA ASN A 587 -0.97 24.63 -5.29
C ASN A 587 -1.34 25.26 -6.65
N PRO A 588 -0.72 24.84 -7.78
CA PRO A 588 -1.00 25.46 -9.09
C PRO A 588 -2.49 25.46 -9.49
N LYS A 589 -3.26 24.42 -9.12
CA LYS A 589 -4.70 24.34 -9.36
C LYS A 589 -5.47 25.36 -8.52
N ILE A 590 -5.18 25.45 -7.22
CA ILE A 590 -5.82 26.40 -6.30
C ILE A 590 -5.47 27.84 -6.65
N LYS A 591 -4.24 28.13 -7.08
CA LYS A 591 -3.84 29.45 -7.59
C LYS A 591 -4.66 29.86 -8.81
N LYS A 592 -4.86 28.94 -9.75
CA LYS A 592 -5.73 29.16 -10.93
C LYS A 592 -7.18 29.43 -10.51
N TRP A 593 -7.74 28.64 -9.60
CA TRP A 593 -9.10 28.84 -9.08
C TRP A 593 -9.25 30.17 -8.34
N LYS A 594 -8.24 30.57 -7.57
CA LYS A 594 -8.16 31.89 -6.93
C LYS A 594 -8.21 33.02 -7.95
N GLU A 595 -7.38 32.98 -8.99
CA GLU A 595 -7.37 34.00 -10.05
C GLU A 595 -8.72 34.07 -10.78
N GLU A 596 -9.32 32.92 -11.12
CA GLU A 596 -10.62 32.83 -11.76
C GLU A 596 -11.76 33.37 -10.89
N THR A 597 -11.67 33.22 -9.57
CA THR A 597 -12.67 33.73 -8.61
C THR A 597 -12.51 35.25 -8.43
N ILE A 598 -11.27 35.75 -8.34
CA ILE A 598 -10.99 37.19 -8.25
C ILE A 598 -11.50 37.93 -9.50
N LYS A 599 -11.32 37.33 -10.69
CA LYS A 599 -11.77 37.92 -11.98
C LYS A 599 -13.28 38.14 -12.06
N GLN A 600 -14.10 37.39 -11.31
CA GLN A 600 -15.56 37.56 -11.33
C GLN A 600 -16.04 38.89 -10.70
N LYS A 601 -15.17 39.63 -9.98
CA LYS A 601 -15.45 40.92 -9.31
C LYS A 601 -16.67 40.98 -8.37
N LYS A 602 -17.39 39.87 -8.14
CA LYS A 602 -18.52 39.77 -7.20
C LYS A 602 -18.04 39.47 -5.78
N TRP A 603 -17.57 40.50 -5.10
CA TRP A 603 -17.26 40.44 -3.67
C TRP A 603 -18.48 40.84 -2.87
N ARG A 604 -18.74 40.13 -1.77
CA ARG A 604 -19.74 40.48 -0.76
C ARG A 604 -19.01 40.82 0.54
N ASP A 605 -19.53 41.75 1.30
CA ASP A 605 -19.00 42.01 2.64
C ASP A 605 -19.27 40.78 3.53
N TYR A 606 -18.28 40.42 4.36
CA TYR A 606 -18.28 39.24 5.22
C TYR A 606 -17.63 39.64 6.54
N GLU A 607 -18.39 39.69 7.63
CA GLU A 607 -17.96 40.29 8.90
C GLU A 607 -17.49 41.76 8.74
N GLU A 608 -17.13 42.42 9.84
CA GLU A 608 -16.76 43.85 9.83
C GLU A 608 -15.53 44.14 8.95
N ASN A 609 -14.61 43.19 8.87
CA ASN A 609 -13.27 43.41 8.32
C ASN A 609 -12.93 42.54 7.10
N TYR A 610 -13.87 41.78 6.55
CA TYR A 610 -13.58 40.89 5.43
C TYR A 610 -14.57 41.02 4.28
N ARG A 611 -14.13 40.55 3.12
CA ARG A 611 -14.96 40.35 1.93
C ARG A 611 -14.80 38.93 1.46
N ILE A 612 -15.91 38.34 1.03
CA ILE A 612 -15.97 37.00 0.48
C ILE A 612 -16.33 37.04 -0.99
N ALA A 613 -15.57 36.29 -1.79
CA ALA A 613 -15.96 35.89 -3.13
C ALA A 613 -16.10 34.38 -3.15
N SER A 614 -17.08 33.85 -3.89
CA SER A 614 -17.25 32.41 -4.04
C SER A 614 -17.50 32.03 -5.48
N ARG A 615 -16.97 30.88 -5.87
CA ARG A 615 -17.16 30.29 -7.19
C ARG A 615 -17.27 28.79 -7.06
N ASP A 616 -18.25 28.23 -7.75
CA ASP A 616 -18.43 26.78 -7.77
C ASP A 616 -17.55 26.18 -8.89
N PHE A 617 -16.82 25.12 -8.53
CA PHE A 617 -15.97 24.34 -9.43
C PHE A 617 -16.44 22.89 -9.44
N ILE A 618 -16.09 22.18 -10.51
CA ILE A 618 -16.30 20.73 -10.61
C ILE A 618 -14.98 20.04 -10.31
N LEU A 619 -15.00 19.13 -9.34
CA LEU A 619 -13.84 18.33 -9.01
C LEU A 619 -13.54 17.32 -10.14
N PRO A 620 -12.29 17.25 -10.65
CA PRO A 620 -11.96 16.51 -11.86
C PRO A 620 -11.99 14.98 -11.70
N GLU A 621 -11.76 14.43 -10.49
CA GLU A 621 -11.81 12.98 -10.29
C GLU A 621 -13.25 12.48 -10.03
N THR A 622 -14.13 13.35 -9.53
CA THR A 622 -15.45 12.95 -9.01
C THR A 622 -16.67 13.61 -9.66
N GLY A 623 -16.50 14.72 -10.38
CA GLY A 623 -17.62 15.48 -10.94
C GLY A 623 -18.48 16.21 -9.91
N LYS A 624 -18.13 16.18 -8.62
CA LYS A 624 -18.90 16.84 -7.56
C LYS A 624 -18.68 18.36 -7.58
N GLY A 625 -19.76 19.09 -7.29
CA GLY A 625 -19.72 20.53 -7.08
C GLY A 625 -18.93 20.86 -5.82
N PHE A 626 -17.98 21.78 -5.95
CA PHE A 626 -17.14 22.25 -4.88
C PHE A 626 -17.18 23.78 -4.85
N ARG A 627 -17.68 24.34 -3.76
CA ARG A 627 -17.75 25.79 -3.59
C ARG A 627 -16.42 26.31 -3.07
N PHE A 628 -15.64 26.93 -3.94
CA PHE A 628 -14.42 27.61 -3.57
C PHE A 628 -14.75 29.00 -3.04
N ARG A 629 -14.44 29.27 -1.77
CA ARG A 629 -14.60 30.57 -1.12
C ARG A 629 -13.25 31.23 -0.95
N LEU A 630 -13.18 32.53 -1.22
CA LEU A 630 -11.99 33.34 -1.03
C LEU A 630 -12.35 34.51 -0.12
N ILE A 631 -11.73 34.53 1.05
CA ILE A 631 -11.90 35.58 2.06
C ILE A 631 -10.70 36.51 1.98
N ARG A 632 -10.94 37.81 1.95
CA ARG A 632 -9.92 38.85 1.90
C ARG A 632 -10.25 39.90 2.96
N ARG A 633 -9.26 40.26 3.78
CA ARG A 633 -9.37 41.36 4.74
C ARG A 633 -9.40 42.72 4.01
N PHE A 634 -10.12 43.71 4.53
CA PHE A 634 -9.98 45.09 4.06
C PHE A 634 -8.50 45.49 4.14
N PRO A 635 -7.96 46.20 3.13
CA PRO A 635 -6.77 46.98 3.39
C PRO A 635 -7.13 47.97 4.49
N VAL A 636 -6.47 47.85 5.65
CA VAL A 636 -6.48 48.92 6.64
C VAL A 636 -5.86 50.13 5.92
N LEU A 637 -6.67 51.19 5.74
CA LEU A 637 -6.21 52.46 5.20
C LEU A 637 -5.20 53.10 6.15
#